data_AF-A0A1I6R0W5-F1
#
_entry.id   AF-A0A1I6R0W5-F1
#
_cell.length_a   1.000
_cell.length_b   1.000
_cell.length_c   1.000
_cell.angle_alpha   90.00
_cell.angle_beta   90.00
_cell.angle_gamma   90.00
#
_symmetry.space_group_name_H-M   'P 1'
#
loop_
_entity.id
_entity.type
_entity.pdbx_description
1 polymer ?
#
loop_
_entity_poly.entity_id
_entity_poly.type
_entity_poly.pdbx_seq_one_letter_code
_entity_poly.pdbx_strand_id
1 'polypeptide(L)'
;MRKILIFLSSFFLISVINTNPAFAIWEKGYPDVDGVEATLVPDNADKPSYREQTLKVKVTGASEPNPGTWWTQGDGEKWSAVRNQGDRVETTTVGKGDTAFPFAEKFVTDKINTRDYAPRSLEDINGNPYQIDYVNQLKLEDVSYVNADSYAYEGEPTWEEGSLFAVISTKTGKLAENSRYYEHAERHDYGRRPDGSLKYQVLYETPLLIDYTGFIKEIKELKVEEDMTMAVDDKKPLYAKVKTTQYDGSESSWVDVSYRDSVKWSSDNKGVATVDAAGRVTAISEGTARITAIWDSEEGPYHLYDYATVTVGEDPDNETEQPGGQAACTYTINPPSQGSTPTTTFMDPGAQGHILADDDANGMHFDATIGIPTSEYLYANAWAYHYLYQHTFGQQRGTITYDCNAEVTYVLKWEEAQDPVPDEEGNMVEVPPEPMSVSETVNYDFSFERNYSYWTVNNLAVYGINQATMSNYALPGKTVTLSPNGYTLPSVSLERSENVEEHVIPKDSGDISYTPDVVNGGDSKPSPPDDTSTLLGLAEAQTGPPNVKNDSLDFTWKGTTTNVMDGGTVSQDGPNPTQIPQAPKIRSYKDSGETILYEDQLLISQSLLNEADNPSSGTIDYTLIQPAVGGGGTQSFPINPINDVTVHTPVVNYSLVSDDQAHNQKTEPNNDRAALILERPFSVRIPTEGQHTSYPGYGDRNYAKYYRIKQVKFPFDVFSQDKSHFYPQGTWINVPVTQLDTTFYLPVWVDEGDYQVEFRNIAENAPSNYNAQDEPDANLNLVHHIASDEVSVEVIGRLYDFRITDIADYSWENVFRTTEGSSTPTGVSYWVGTLGIDGDPRGIEERFTTPIRPGSHPIEGHRNVAIKTGYHFKFDFKTKGNMFGPEDGIRITPSFYFVTKDGQNRVPVDLYYHTKEQNFVQIGSDEDQVQRYVILNERLRNVPAVQLEDTARYKYYHDGSIHTEMITENAYQNYYQTVSTKMKTLVGGWDLLMLPEQLRTFIGPKTNIPTSASSDVLRANASIQQWYGEYSLPAEPYVVKQGTNIAEYARTNGGLDKNSPLFLTDGYIIVNFNLESIQAGKVGDPHLQYIHAPLMNQWEMEGYQNRVFDAYGHAFTLLDGDIVFYHADRSSRDDFSPQVPH
;
A
#
# COMPACT_ATOMS: atom_id res chain seq x y z
N MET A 1 16.14 -64.89 16.25
CA MET A 1 17.12 -65.02 17.36
C MET A 1 17.96 -63.76 17.37
N ARG A 2 17.67 -62.85 18.31
CA ARG A 2 18.39 -62.69 19.60
C ARG A 2 19.62 -61.79 19.40
N LYS A 3 19.49 -60.50 19.74
CA LYS A 3 19.81 -59.89 21.06
C LYS A 3 21.34 -59.82 21.22
N ILE A 4 21.95 -58.67 21.52
CA ILE A 4 21.92 -57.91 22.78
C ILE A 4 22.52 -56.52 22.41
N LEU A 5 21.86 -55.35 22.53
CA LEU A 5 21.22 -54.64 23.65
C LEU A 5 22.20 -54.16 24.75
N ILE A 6 22.18 -52.85 25.01
CA ILE A 6 22.61 -52.14 26.24
C ILE A 6 24.08 -51.68 26.29
N PHE A 7 24.31 -50.38 26.05
CA PHE A 7 24.67 -49.45 27.14
C PHE A 7 24.32 -48.00 26.77
N LEU A 8 23.26 -47.52 27.42
CA LEU A 8 22.91 -46.16 27.84
C LEU A 8 23.11 -44.98 26.89
N SER A 9 21.98 -44.58 26.32
CA SER A 9 21.43 -43.22 26.36
C SER A 9 22.08 -42.27 27.38
N SER A 10 22.80 -41.26 26.90
CA SER A 10 23.00 -39.95 27.55
C SER A 10 23.59 -38.98 26.52
N PHE A 11 23.05 -37.76 26.48
CA PHE A 11 23.39 -36.60 25.61
C PHE A 11 22.93 -36.71 24.14
N PHE A 12 22.02 -35.92 23.59
CA PHE A 12 21.34 -34.71 24.06
C PHE A 12 19.97 -34.70 23.37
N LEU A 13 18.95 -35.17 24.09
CA LEU A 13 17.57 -34.82 23.78
C LEU A 13 17.44 -33.39 24.30
N ILE A 14 17.69 -32.37 23.48
CA ILE A 14 17.06 -31.06 23.73
C ILE A 14 15.60 -31.30 23.36
N SER A 15 14.89 -31.88 24.30
CA SER A 15 13.54 -31.41 24.56
C SER A 15 13.68 -29.89 24.55
N VAL A 16 13.08 -29.23 23.56
CA VAL A 16 12.56 -27.89 23.82
C VAL A 16 11.57 -28.14 24.94
N ILE A 17 12.08 -28.11 26.16
CA ILE A 17 11.35 -27.68 27.30
C ILE A 17 10.92 -26.29 26.87
N ASN A 18 9.76 -26.20 26.21
CA ASN A 18 8.91 -25.04 26.33
C ASN A 18 8.44 -25.10 27.78
N THR A 19 9.35 -24.88 28.73
CA THR A 19 9.04 -23.99 29.81
C THR A 19 8.77 -22.70 29.05
N ASN A 20 7.49 -22.46 28.71
CA ASN A 20 6.99 -21.15 29.05
C ASN A 20 7.57 -20.90 30.44
N PRO A 21 8.48 -19.92 30.65
CA PRO A 21 8.73 -19.52 32.02
C PRO A 21 7.33 -19.34 32.58
N ALA A 22 7.02 -20.05 33.66
CA ALA A 22 5.82 -19.70 34.39
C ALA A 22 6.06 -18.23 34.69
N PHE A 23 5.34 -17.33 34.01
CA PHE A 23 5.39 -15.91 34.28
C PHE A 23 4.63 -15.75 35.60
N ALA A 24 5.27 -16.24 36.66
CA ALA A 24 4.77 -16.26 38.00
C ALA A 24 5.11 -14.89 38.58
N ILE A 25 4.05 -14.25 39.04
CA ILE A 25 4.03 -12.83 39.33
C ILE A 25 4.76 -12.65 40.67
N TRP A 26 5.78 -11.79 40.68
CA TRP A 26 6.59 -11.43 41.84
C TRP A 26 7.44 -12.55 42.47
N GLU A 27 7.91 -13.56 41.73
CA GLU A 27 8.81 -14.61 42.26
C GLU A 27 10.08 -14.06 42.93
N LYS A 28 10.59 -12.91 42.44
CA LYS A 28 11.76 -12.22 43.01
C LYS A 28 11.38 -11.04 43.91
N GLY A 29 10.10 -10.93 44.30
CA GLY A 29 9.57 -9.87 45.15
C GLY A 29 9.16 -8.61 44.38
N TYR A 30 8.35 -7.77 45.03
CA TYR A 30 7.91 -6.47 44.50
C TYR A 30 9.07 -5.46 44.50
N PRO A 31 9.19 -4.60 43.46
CA PRO A 31 10.10 -3.46 43.47
C PRO A 31 9.72 -2.42 44.53
N ASP A 32 10.73 -1.69 45.01
CA ASP A 32 10.51 -0.58 45.95
C ASP A 32 9.69 0.55 45.29
N VAL A 33 8.67 1.04 45.98
CA VAL A 33 7.83 2.15 45.50
C VAL A 33 8.57 3.48 45.75
N ASP A 34 9.45 3.84 44.83
CA ASP A 34 10.37 4.98 44.95
C ASP A 34 10.00 6.17 44.03
N GLY A 35 8.95 6.03 43.21
CA GLY A 35 8.56 7.05 42.25
C GLY A 35 9.18 6.88 40.86
N VAL A 36 10.14 5.96 40.70
CA VAL A 36 10.95 5.76 39.49
C VAL A 36 10.77 4.35 38.94
N GLU A 37 11.08 3.33 39.73
CA GLU A 37 10.98 1.92 39.35
C GLU A 37 9.56 1.37 39.61
N ALA A 38 8.89 1.86 40.66
CA ALA A 38 7.48 1.57 40.90
C ALA A 38 6.73 2.76 41.50
N THR A 39 5.45 2.87 41.14
CA THR A 39 4.54 3.92 41.62
C THR A 39 3.18 3.33 42.02
N LEU A 40 2.64 3.76 43.15
CA LEU A 40 1.27 3.47 43.54
C LEU A 40 0.34 4.61 43.14
N VAL A 41 -0.87 4.29 42.67
CA VAL A 41 -1.87 5.29 42.27
C VAL A 41 -3.22 4.90 42.86
N PRO A 42 -3.87 5.76 43.67
CA PRO A 42 -3.32 7.00 44.23
C PRO A 42 -2.18 6.70 45.23
N ASP A 43 -1.13 7.52 45.20
CA ASP A 43 -0.08 7.54 46.23
C ASP A 43 -0.54 8.44 47.37
N ASN A 44 -0.71 7.85 48.55
CA ASN A 44 -1.25 8.53 49.72
C ASN A 44 -0.28 8.58 50.90
N ALA A 45 1.03 8.32 50.66
CA ALA A 45 2.22 8.44 51.53
C ALA A 45 2.17 7.79 52.93
N ASP A 46 1.03 7.80 53.64
CA ASP A 46 0.76 7.22 54.96
C ASP A 46 -0.75 6.94 55.21
N LYS A 47 -1.65 7.24 54.26
CA LYS A 47 -3.12 7.05 54.40
C LYS A 47 -3.60 5.92 53.49
N PRO A 48 -4.57 5.10 53.93
CA PRO A 48 -5.09 4.04 53.08
C PRO A 48 -5.89 4.62 51.93
N SER A 49 -5.76 4.02 50.75
CA SER A 49 -6.50 4.37 49.55
C SER A 49 -7.90 3.75 49.61
N TYR A 50 -8.92 4.52 49.22
CA TYR A 50 -10.30 4.05 49.30
C TYR A 50 -10.58 3.03 48.19
N ARG A 51 -10.90 1.79 48.59
CA ARG A 51 -11.31 0.65 47.76
C ARG A 51 -10.34 0.14 46.71
N GLU A 52 -9.51 0.96 46.07
CA GLU A 52 -8.66 0.55 44.96
C GLU A 52 -7.28 1.21 45.01
N GLN A 53 -6.25 0.45 44.62
CA GLN A 53 -4.91 0.96 44.37
C GLN A 53 -4.26 0.22 43.21
N THR A 54 -3.62 0.96 42.30
CA THR A 54 -2.86 0.42 41.16
C THR A 54 -1.37 0.58 41.42
N LEU A 55 -0.61 -0.52 41.35
CA LEU A 55 0.85 -0.50 41.27
C LEU A 55 1.27 -0.48 39.80
N LYS A 56 2.06 0.52 39.39
CA LYS A 56 2.74 0.58 38.09
C LYS A 56 4.23 0.31 38.29
N VAL A 57 4.78 -0.64 37.56
CA VAL A 57 6.20 -1.03 37.66
C VAL A 57 6.89 -0.83 36.32
N LYS A 58 8.01 -0.09 36.31
CA LYS A 58 8.88 0.08 35.14
C LYS A 58 9.51 -1.27 34.78
N VAL A 59 9.50 -1.60 33.50
CA VAL A 59 10.18 -2.78 32.97
C VAL A 59 11.11 -2.37 31.84
N THR A 60 12.21 -3.08 31.68
CA THR A 60 13.26 -2.84 30.68
C THR A 60 13.67 -4.14 29.99
N GLY A 61 14.18 -4.04 28.77
CA GLY A 61 14.72 -5.20 28.07
C GLY A 61 15.52 -4.78 26.85
N ALA A 62 16.54 -5.55 26.52
CA ALA A 62 17.42 -5.27 25.39
C ALA A 62 17.25 -6.30 24.27
N SER A 63 17.50 -5.88 23.03
CA SER A 63 17.65 -6.80 21.90
C SER A 63 18.79 -6.41 20.97
N GLU A 64 19.31 -7.39 20.25
CA GLU A 64 20.42 -7.22 19.31
C GLU A 64 20.00 -7.58 17.87
N PRO A 65 19.17 -6.76 17.20
CA PRO A 65 18.71 -7.04 15.85
C PRO A 65 19.76 -6.68 14.78
N ASN A 66 19.63 -7.30 13.61
CA ASN A 66 20.50 -7.08 12.45
C ASN A 66 19.70 -6.55 11.23
N PRO A 67 19.12 -5.33 11.28
CA PRO A 67 18.50 -4.73 10.10
C PRO A 67 19.49 -4.66 8.93
N GLY A 68 19.04 -4.97 7.72
CA GLY A 68 19.97 -5.28 6.63
C GLY A 68 19.73 -4.53 5.32
N THR A 69 20.79 -3.98 4.72
CA THR A 69 20.82 -3.17 3.47
C THR A 69 20.98 -4.02 2.24
N TRP A 70 19.94 -3.99 1.39
CA TRP A 70 19.93 -4.66 0.10
C TRP A 70 20.39 -3.71 -1.00
N TRP A 71 21.48 -4.08 -1.66
CA TRP A 71 21.94 -3.44 -2.90
C TRP A 71 21.58 -4.31 -4.11
N THR A 72 20.93 -3.71 -5.10
CA THR A 72 20.52 -4.38 -6.34
C THR A 72 21.31 -3.82 -7.53
N GLN A 73 21.95 -4.70 -8.31
CA GLN A 73 22.78 -4.32 -9.45
C GLN A 73 21.97 -4.12 -10.73
N GLY A 74 22.04 -2.95 -11.37
CA GLY A 74 21.44 -2.69 -12.68
C GLY A 74 22.13 -3.42 -13.85
N ASP A 75 21.75 -3.11 -15.09
CA ASP A 75 22.36 -3.72 -16.28
C ASP A 75 23.79 -3.23 -16.58
N GLY A 76 24.20 -2.14 -15.94
CA GLY A 76 25.56 -1.60 -16.01
C GLY A 76 26.34 -1.76 -14.70
N GLU A 77 27.19 -0.78 -14.40
CA GLU A 77 28.02 -0.73 -13.18
C GLU A 77 27.34 -0.02 -12.00
N LYS A 78 26.04 0.26 -12.11
CA LYS A 78 25.27 0.97 -11.07
C LYS A 78 24.56 -0.01 -10.13
N TRP A 79 24.54 0.35 -8.86
CA TRP A 79 23.80 -0.34 -7.80
C TRP A 79 22.84 0.63 -7.13
N SER A 80 21.68 0.12 -6.70
CA SER A 80 20.69 0.90 -5.96
C SER A 80 20.25 0.18 -4.69
N ALA A 81 20.14 0.94 -3.60
CA ALA A 81 19.46 0.53 -2.37
C ALA A 81 18.20 1.38 -2.17
N VAL A 82 17.07 0.73 -1.86
CA VAL A 82 15.77 1.36 -1.59
C VAL A 82 15.31 0.92 -0.19
N ARG A 83 14.75 1.85 0.58
CA ARG A 83 14.42 1.66 2.01
C ARG A 83 13.03 2.17 2.37
N ASN A 84 12.51 1.69 3.51
CA ASN A 84 11.12 1.84 3.94
C ASN A 84 10.63 3.31 3.97
N GLN A 85 11.50 4.29 4.26
CA GLN A 85 11.19 5.73 4.20
C GLN A 85 12.42 6.61 3.79
N GLY A 86 13.39 6.04 3.06
CA GLY A 86 14.63 6.74 2.66
C GLY A 86 14.75 6.95 1.14
N ASP A 87 15.50 7.97 0.73
CA ASP A 87 15.80 8.20 -0.68
C ASP A 87 16.52 7.01 -1.31
N ARG A 88 16.23 6.72 -2.58
CA ARG A 88 16.98 5.74 -3.37
C ARG A 88 18.45 6.19 -3.44
N VAL A 89 19.34 5.40 -2.87
CA VAL A 89 20.78 5.65 -2.91
C VAL A 89 21.39 4.84 -4.05
N GLU A 90 22.05 5.53 -4.98
CA GLU A 90 22.80 4.88 -6.06
C GLU A 90 24.30 4.99 -5.84
N THR A 91 25.02 3.90 -6.10
CA THR A 91 26.48 3.82 -6.09
C THR A 91 27.03 3.08 -7.31
N THR A 92 28.34 3.14 -7.49
CA THR A 92 29.07 2.48 -8.59
C THR A 92 29.54 1.08 -8.18
N THR A 93 30.23 0.36 -9.07
CA THR A 93 30.71 -1.00 -8.86
C THR A 93 32.17 -1.02 -8.37
N VAL A 94 32.49 -2.00 -7.52
CA VAL A 94 33.85 -2.47 -7.25
C VAL A 94 34.01 -3.87 -7.81
N GLY A 95 35.11 -4.13 -8.52
CA GLY A 95 35.33 -5.39 -9.26
C GLY A 95 34.70 -5.37 -10.64
N LYS A 96 34.71 -6.51 -11.36
CA LYS A 96 34.16 -6.63 -12.72
C LYS A 96 33.48 -7.97 -12.96
N GLY A 97 32.54 -8.01 -13.90
CA GLY A 97 31.78 -9.22 -14.21
C GLY A 97 31.19 -9.86 -12.95
N ASP A 98 31.42 -11.16 -12.76
CA ASP A 98 30.87 -11.94 -11.64
C ASP A 98 31.47 -11.60 -10.25
N THR A 99 32.51 -10.75 -10.21
CA THR A 99 33.11 -10.26 -8.95
C THR A 99 32.60 -8.88 -8.52
N ALA A 100 31.59 -8.34 -9.21
CA ALA A 100 31.06 -7.01 -8.92
C ALA A 100 30.33 -6.95 -7.56
N PHE A 101 30.59 -5.87 -6.81
CA PHE A 101 29.94 -5.47 -5.55
C PHE A 101 29.61 -3.97 -5.58
N PRO A 102 28.63 -3.49 -4.80
CA PRO A 102 28.37 -2.06 -4.65
C PRO A 102 29.57 -1.37 -4.00
N PHE A 103 29.93 -0.18 -4.48
CA PHE A 103 30.99 0.64 -3.89
C PHE A 103 30.49 1.35 -2.63
N ALA A 104 31.22 1.23 -1.52
CA ALA A 104 30.90 1.86 -0.24
C ALA A 104 31.25 3.37 -0.22
N GLU A 105 30.67 4.14 -1.15
CA GLU A 105 30.91 5.57 -1.30
C GLU A 105 29.94 6.42 -0.47
N LYS A 106 28.68 6.00 -0.40
CA LYS A 106 27.58 6.79 0.18
C LYS A 106 27.00 6.13 1.42
N PHE A 107 26.44 6.96 2.30
CA PHE A 107 25.61 6.50 3.41
C PHE A 107 24.18 6.24 2.91
N VAL A 108 23.56 5.21 3.46
CA VAL A 108 22.16 4.85 3.26
C VAL A 108 21.45 5.11 4.58
N THR A 109 20.48 6.03 4.56
CA THR A 109 19.66 6.34 5.73
C THR A 109 18.37 5.54 5.67
N ASP A 110 18.02 4.88 6.77
CA ASP A 110 16.84 4.03 6.89
C ASP A 110 16.10 4.32 8.20
N LYS A 111 14.77 4.40 8.14
CA LYS A 111 13.91 4.55 9.31
C LYS A 111 13.23 3.22 9.58
N ILE A 112 13.63 2.59 10.67
CA ILE A 112 13.18 1.24 11.07
C ILE A 112 12.13 1.34 12.17
N ASN A 113 11.07 0.53 12.07
CA ASN A 113 10.15 0.27 13.18
C ASN A 113 10.73 -0.88 14.00
N THR A 114 11.08 -0.62 15.26
CA THR A 114 11.78 -1.58 16.11
C THR A 114 10.84 -2.47 16.91
N ARG A 115 9.51 -2.40 16.70
CA ARG A 115 8.54 -3.18 17.47
C ARG A 115 8.79 -4.70 17.38
N ASP A 116 9.07 -5.20 16.19
CA ASP A 116 9.29 -6.64 15.95
C ASP A 116 10.68 -7.13 16.44
N TYR A 117 11.58 -6.19 16.77
CA TYR A 117 12.88 -6.51 17.35
C TYR A 117 12.86 -6.59 18.87
N ALA A 118 11.77 -6.16 19.52
CA ALA A 118 11.70 -6.14 20.97
C ALA A 118 11.74 -7.58 21.54
N PRO A 119 12.41 -7.79 22.70
CA PRO A 119 12.49 -9.10 23.30
C PRO A 119 11.10 -9.61 23.70
N ARG A 120 10.90 -10.94 23.70
CA ARG A 120 9.60 -11.55 24.04
C ARG A 120 9.13 -11.26 25.48
N SER A 121 10.05 -10.83 26.34
CA SER A 121 9.77 -10.39 27.69
C SER A 121 10.69 -9.25 28.10
N LEU A 122 10.17 -8.35 28.94
CA LEU A 122 10.95 -7.33 29.65
C LEU A 122 11.01 -7.70 31.14
N GLU A 123 12.01 -7.19 31.84
CA GLU A 123 12.22 -7.45 33.27
C GLU A 123 12.07 -6.16 34.09
N ASP A 124 11.55 -6.27 35.32
CA ASP A 124 11.67 -5.18 36.30
C ASP A 124 13.07 -5.13 36.93
N ILE A 125 13.31 -4.15 37.81
CA ILE A 125 14.60 -3.98 38.51
C ILE A 125 15.01 -5.19 39.38
N ASN A 126 14.04 -5.99 39.83
CA ASN A 126 14.28 -7.21 40.60
C ASN A 126 14.53 -8.44 39.69
N GLY A 127 14.38 -8.28 38.38
CA GLY A 127 14.54 -9.31 37.37
C GLY A 127 13.31 -10.21 37.19
N ASN A 128 12.11 -9.77 37.59
CA ASN A 128 10.87 -10.49 37.30
C ASN A 128 10.53 -10.32 35.80
N PRO A 129 10.36 -11.41 35.02
CA PRO A 129 10.05 -11.31 33.60
C PRO A 129 8.56 -11.13 33.35
N TYR A 130 8.21 -10.28 32.38
CA TYR A 130 6.84 -10.00 31.94
C TYR A 130 6.73 -10.12 30.42
N GLN A 131 5.66 -10.75 29.92
CA GLN A 131 5.43 -10.86 28.48
C GLN A 131 5.20 -9.48 27.87
N ILE A 132 5.85 -9.23 26.73
CA ILE A 132 5.80 -7.95 26.04
C ILE A 132 4.38 -7.52 25.64
N ASP A 133 3.48 -8.47 25.38
CA ASP A 133 2.08 -8.22 24.99
C ASP A 133 1.27 -7.50 26.09
N TYR A 134 1.69 -7.61 27.35
CA TYR A 134 1.05 -6.97 28.51
C TYR A 134 1.84 -5.75 29.03
N VAL A 135 2.97 -5.41 28.40
CA VAL A 135 3.74 -4.21 28.71
C VAL A 135 3.05 -2.99 28.10
N ASN A 136 2.66 -2.05 28.96
CA ASN A 136 2.00 -0.82 28.56
C ASN A 136 3.06 0.24 28.20
N GLN A 137 2.75 1.07 27.20
CA GLN A 137 3.62 2.16 26.72
C GLN A 137 5.07 1.72 26.40
N LEU A 138 5.23 0.59 25.72
CA LEU A 138 6.52 0.15 25.20
C LEU A 138 7.13 1.24 24.30
N LYS A 139 8.35 1.65 24.61
CA LYS A 139 9.10 2.69 23.90
C LYS A 139 10.60 2.38 23.89
N LEU A 140 11.34 3.07 23.02
CA LEU A 140 12.80 3.05 23.02
C LEU A 140 13.35 3.81 24.23
N GLU A 141 14.31 3.19 24.92
CA GLU A 141 15.15 3.81 25.97
C GLU A 141 16.53 4.18 25.41
N ASP A 142 17.12 3.33 24.55
CA ASP A 142 18.33 3.63 23.80
C ASP A 142 18.44 2.80 22.50
N VAL A 143 19.19 3.31 21.53
CA VAL A 143 19.53 2.61 20.29
C VAL A 143 20.97 2.93 19.93
N SER A 144 21.82 1.92 19.87
CA SER A 144 23.25 2.08 19.55
C SER A 144 23.73 1.09 18.49
N TYR A 145 24.78 1.50 17.77
CA TYR A 145 25.45 0.63 16.80
C TYR A 145 26.33 -0.40 17.50
N VAL A 146 26.24 -1.66 17.10
CA VAL A 146 27.20 -2.69 17.51
C VAL A 146 28.31 -2.76 16.46
N ASN A 147 29.55 -2.58 16.89
CA ASN A 147 30.72 -2.63 16.00
C ASN A 147 30.79 -3.98 15.27
N ALA A 148 30.70 -3.95 13.95
CA ALA A 148 30.82 -5.11 13.08
C ALA A 148 31.58 -4.77 11.81
N ASP A 149 32.16 -5.79 11.17
CA ASP A 149 32.89 -5.62 9.91
C ASP A 149 31.95 -5.47 8.70
N SER A 150 30.62 -5.44 8.85
CA SER A 150 29.65 -5.40 7.75
C SER A 150 29.26 -3.99 7.27
N TYR A 151 29.59 -2.94 8.04
CA TYR A 151 29.19 -1.56 7.75
C TYR A 151 30.11 -0.54 8.41
N ALA A 152 29.97 0.72 8.02
CA ALA A 152 30.39 1.88 8.81
C ALA A 152 29.20 2.81 9.07
N TYR A 153 29.28 3.63 10.11
CA TYR A 153 28.24 4.58 10.48
C TYR A 153 28.83 5.97 10.71
N GLU A 154 27.97 6.98 10.65
CA GLU A 154 28.30 8.37 10.99
C GLU A 154 27.27 8.89 12.00
N GLY A 155 27.75 9.30 13.18
CA GLY A 155 26.87 9.63 14.31
C GLY A 155 26.21 8.41 14.95
N GLU A 156 25.44 8.65 16.01
CA GLU A 156 24.62 7.62 16.65
C GLU A 156 23.24 7.52 15.96
N PRO A 157 22.52 6.40 16.08
CA PRO A 157 21.14 6.28 15.64
C PRO A 157 20.27 7.39 16.26
N THR A 158 19.40 8.01 15.48
CA THR A 158 18.48 9.05 15.99
C THR A 158 17.11 8.47 16.24
N TRP A 159 16.52 8.76 17.39
CA TRP A 159 15.18 8.32 17.80
C TRP A 159 14.51 9.41 18.64
N GLU A 160 13.19 9.34 18.79
CA GLU A 160 12.41 10.28 19.59
C GLU A 160 11.89 9.59 20.86
N GLU A 161 11.98 10.29 21.99
CA GLU A 161 11.49 9.76 23.26
C GLU A 161 9.98 9.48 23.20
N GLY A 162 9.59 8.23 23.51
CA GLY A 162 8.21 7.76 23.37
C GLY A 162 7.88 7.12 22.01
N SER A 163 8.85 7.03 21.09
CA SER A 163 8.71 6.38 19.78
C SER A 163 9.27 4.95 19.78
N LEU A 164 8.82 4.15 18.80
CA LEU A 164 9.40 2.85 18.42
C LEU A 164 10.11 2.93 17.06
N PHE A 165 10.39 4.13 16.57
CA PHE A 165 11.11 4.34 15.32
C PHE A 165 12.52 4.85 15.60
N ALA A 166 13.49 4.22 14.95
CA ALA A 166 14.88 4.66 14.93
C ALA A 166 15.31 4.95 13.49
N VAL A 167 16.14 5.96 13.30
CA VAL A 167 16.78 6.26 12.01
C VAL A 167 18.25 5.90 12.11
N ILE A 168 18.69 5.00 11.23
CA ILE A 168 20.08 4.58 11.09
C ILE A 168 20.67 5.14 9.79
N SER A 169 21.96 5.42 9.77
CA SER A 169 22.68 5.88 8.57
C SER A 169 23.99 5.11 8.45
N THR A 170 24.03 4.19 7.49
CA THR A 170 25.15 3.26 7.34
C THR A 170 25.72 3.23 5.93
N LYS A 171 27.03 3.04 5.85
CA LYS A 171 27.79 2.87 4.63
C LYS A 171 28.12 1.39 4.49
N THR A 172 27.65 0.80 3.39
CA THR A 172 27.73 -0.64 3.09
C THR A 172 28.19 -0.83 1.63
N GLY A 173 28.74 -1.99 1.29
CA GLY A 173 29.44 -2.22 0.01
C GLY A 173 30.94 -2.43 0.18
N LYS A 174 31.71 -2.70 -0.89
CA LYS A 174 33.17 -2.84 -0.79
C LYS A 174 33.87 -1.50 -0.94
N LEU A 175 34.99 -1.30 -0.21
CA LEU A 175 35.91 -0.17 -0.42
C LEU A 175 36.88 -0.39 -1.59
N ALA A 176 37.26 -1.64 -1.81
CA ALA A 176 38.14 -2.09 -2.88
C ALA A 176 37.91 -3.61 -3.09
N GLU A 177 38.31 -4.15 -4.23
CA GLU A 177 38.03 -5.54 -4.62
C GLU A 177 38.53 -6.56 -3.56
N ASN A 178 39.70 -6.29 -2.97
CA ASN A 178 40.34 -7.09 -1.92
C ASN A 178 40.07 -6.57 -0.49
N SER A 179 39.12 -5.66 -0.29
CA SER A 179 38.78 -5.16 1.06
C SER A 179 38.21 -6.28 1.92
N ARG A 180 38.73 -6.40 3.14
CA ARG A 180 38.16 -7.22 4.21
C ARG A 180 37.07 -6.50 5.02
N TYR A 181 36.93 -5.19 4.82
CA TYR A 181 35.93 -4.36 5.49
C TYR A 181 34.65 -4.31 4.67
N TYR A 182 33.53 -4.25 5.39
CA TYR A 182 32.14 -4.29 4.92
C TYR A 182 31.80 -5.65 4.30
N GLU A 183 31.89 -6.69 5.12
CA GLU A 183 31.51 -8.04 4.74
C GLU A 183 29.99 -8.15 4.55
N HIS A 184 29.57 -8.83 3.49
CA HIS A 184 28.16 -9.03 3.16
C HIS A 184 27.65 -10.29 3.87
N ALA A 185 26.40 -10.25 4.34
CA ALA A 185 25.72 -11.40 4.92
C ALA A 185 25.24 -12.37 3.83
N GLU A 186 24.71 -11.84 2.73
CA GLU A 186 24.17 -12.65 1.63
C GLU A 186 24.49 -12.04 0.26
N ARG A 187 24.58 -12.90 -0.75
CA ARG A 187 24.73 -12.51 -2.14
C ARG A 187 24.11 -13.57 -3.03
N HIS A 188 23.18 -13.17 -3.88
CA HIS A 188 22.57 -14.07 -4.86
C HIS A 188 22.44 -13.40 -6.22
N ASP A 189 22.55 -14.20 -7.28
CA ASP A 189 22.26 -13.75 -8.63
C ASP A 189 20.76 -13.78 -8.92
N TYR A 190 20.30 -12.88 -9.79
CA TYR A 190 18.88 -12.80 -10.17
C TYR A 190 18.67 -12.50 -11.67
N GLY A 191 19.76 -12.43 -12.45
CA GLY A 191 19.71 -12.18 -13.88
C GLY A 191 21.08 -12.11 -14.53
N ARG A 192 21.12 -11.75 -15.81
CA ARG A 192 22.35 -11.53 -16.58
C ARG A 192 22.35 -10.12 -17.17
N ARG A 193 23.53 -9.51 -17.24
CA ARG A 193 23.78 -8.23 -17.91
C ARG A 193 23.94 -8.43 -19.43
N PRO A 194 23.85 -7.34 -20.22
CA PRO A 194 24.09 -7.39 -21.67
C PRO A 194 25.47 -7.95 -22.05
N ASP A 195 26.47 -7.81 -21.17
CA ASP A 195 27.83 -8.37 -21.36
C ASP A 195 27.93 -9.88 -21.04
N GLY A 196 26.82 -10.52 -20.66
CA GLY A 196 26.73 -11.94 -20.31
C GLY A 196 27.06 -12.27 -18.85
N SER A 197 27.58 -11.32 -18.08
CA SER A 197 27.91 -11.47 -16.65
C SER A 197 26.65 -11.54 -15.78
N LEU A 198 26.74 -12.16 -14.61
CA LEU A 198 25.60 -12.23 -13.68
C LEU A 198 25.29 -10.85 -13.04
N LYS A 199 24.01 -10.64 -12.71
CA LYS A 199 23.48 -9.53 -11.88
C LYS A 199 23.23 -10.04 -10.48
N TYR A 200 23.62 -9.25 -9.48
CA TYR A 200 23.55 -9.65 -8.08
C TYR A 200 22.69 -8.73 -7.23
N GLN A 201 22.09 -9.32 -6.20
CA GLN A 201 21.59 -8.62 -5.01
C GLN A 201 22.48 -8.98 -3.82
N VAL A 202 22.82 -8.00 -3.00
CA VAL A 202 23.76 -8.17 -1.88
C VAL A 202 23.20 -7.61 -0.57
N LEU A 203 23.13 -8.51 0.41
CA LEU A 203 22.90 -8.43 1.85
C LEU A 203 23.99 -7.73 2.70
N TYR A 204 23.77 -6.57 3.32
CA TYR A 204 24.67 -6.08 4.39
C TYR A 204 23.93 -5.81 5.70
N GLU A 205 24.23 -6.56 6.76
CA GLU A 205 23.60 -6.39 8.07
C GLU A 205 24.20 -5.22 8.86
N THR A 206 23.36 -4.51 9.61
CA THR A 206 23.71 -3.46 10.57
C THR A 206 23.33 -3.94 11.97
N PRO A 207 24.20 -4.65 12.69
CA PRO A 207 23.96 -5.01 14.08
C PRO A 207 23.71 -3.79 14.97
N LEU A 208 22.61 -3.80 15.70
CA LEU A 208 22.23 -2.77 16.68
C LEU A 208 22.10 -3.39 18.08
N LEU A 209 22.19 -2.54 19.10
CA LEU A 209 21.73 -2.82 20.45
C LEU A 209 20.58 -1.86 20.75
N ILE A 210 19.41 -2.39 21.06
CA ILE A 210 18.19 -1.63 21.32
C ILE A 210 17.71 -1.90 22.73
N ASP A 211 17.64 -0.85 23.54
CA ASP A 211 17.07 -0.90 24.88
C ASP A 211 15.62 -0.40 24.82
N TYR A 212 14.71 -1.17 25.39
CA TYR A 212 13.28 -0.87 25.48
C TYR A 212 12.90 -0.64 26.93
N THR A 213 11.91 0.23 27.13
CA THR A 213 11.25 0.40 28.42
C THR A 213 9.74 0.50 28.26
N GLY A 214 9.02 0.18 29.32
CA GLY A 214 7.57 0.33 29.46
C GLY A 214 7.17 0.16 30.91
N PHE A 215 5.89 -0.12 31.16
CA PHE A 215 5.45 -0.49 32.51
C PHE A 215 4.38 -1.58 32.49
N ILE A 216 4.27 -2.31 33.60
CA ILE A 216 3.18 -3.24 33.89
C ILE A 216 2.32 -2.71 35.04
N LYS A 217 1.10 -3.23 35.20
CA LYS A 217 0.13 -2.77 36.20
C LYS A 217 -0.42 -3.93 37.00
N GLU A 218 -0.51 -3.82 38.32
CA GLU A 218 -1.33 -4.71 39.16
C GLU A 218 -2.30 -3.88 40.00
N ILE A 219 -3.57 -4.26 40.01
CA ILE A 219 -4.65 -3.55 40.72
C ILE A 219 -5.15 -4.43 41.87
N LYS A 220 -5.28 -3.84 43.07
CA LYS A 220 -6.00 -4.45 44.20
C LYS A 220 -7.27 -3.68 44.48
N GLU A 221 -8.37 -4.39 44.63
CA GLU A 221 -9.66 -3.86 45.06
C GLU A 221 -10.04 -4.47 46.42
N LEU A 222 -10.49 -3.65 47.37
CA LEU A 222 -10.99 -4.03 48.69
C LEU A 222 -12.48 -3.69 48.79
N LYS A 223 -13.29 -4.65 49.25
CA LYS A 223 -14.71 -4.48 49.54
C LYS A 223 -15.03 -4.96 50.95
N VAL A 224 -15.71 -4.14 51.76
CA VAL A 224 -16.44 -4.58 52.96
C VAL A 224 -17.89 -4.88 52.55
N GLU A 225 -18.43 -6.03 52.97
CA GLU A 225 -19.81 -6.41 52.64
C GLU A 225 -20.86 -5.43 53.22
N GLU A 226 -22.02 -5.38 52.57
CA GLU A 226 -23.03 -4.30 52.58
C GLU A 226 -23.51 -3.80 53.97
N ASP A 227 -24.09 -2.59 53.97
CA ASP A 227 -24.73 -1.96 55.13
C ASP A 227 -25.76 -2.88 55.79
N MET A 228 -25.87 -2.83 57.12
CA MET A 228 -26.76 -3.72 57.86
C MET A 228 -27.52 -3.04 58.99
N THR A 229 -28.79 -3.43 59.13
CA THR A 229 -29.62 -3.07 60.28
C THR A 229 -29.53 -4.16 61.34
N MET A 230 -29.38 -3.74 62.60
CA MET A 230 -29.15 -4.61 63.75
C MET A 230 -30.07 -4.17 64.90
N ALA A 231 -30.67 -5.10 65.64
CA ALA A 231 -31.31 -4.74 66.91
C ALA A 231 -30.23 -4.45 67.96
N VAL A 232 -30.54 -3.69 69.01
CA VAL A 232 -29.62 -3.51 70.16
C VAL A 232 -29.21 -4.90 70.69
N ASP A 233 -27.93 -5.08 71.00
CA ASP A 233 -27.26 -6.34 71.40
C ASP A 233 -27.05 -7.40 70.28
N ASP A 234 -27.52 -7.18 69.06
CA ASP A 234 -27.23 -8.10 67.94
C ASP A 234 -25.73 -8.20 67.66
N LYS A 235 -25.29 -9.38 67.24
CA LYS A 235 -23.91 -9.63 66.78
C LYS A 235 -23.90 -10.27 65.40
N LYS A 236 -23.27 -9.61 64.43
CA LYS A 236 -23.16 -10.08 63.04
C LYS A 236 -21.72 -9.92 62.53
N PRO A 237 -21.18 -10.89 61.75
CA PRO A 237 -19.87 -10.73 61.12
C PRO A 237 -19.97 -9.79 59.90
N LEU A 238 -19.00 -8.89 59.76
CA LEU A 238 -18.70 -8.19 58.51
C LEU A 238 -17.47 -8.83 57.85
N TYR A 239 -17.49 -8.91 56.53
CA TYR A 239 -16.40 -9.48 55.76
C TYR A 239 -15.71 -8.42 54.90
N ALA A 240 -14.39 -8.32 55.00
CA ALA A 240 -13.52 -7.60 54.08
C ALA A 240 -12.93 -8.60 53.07
N LYS A 241 -13.12 -8.33 51.79
CA LYS A 241 -12.66 -9.17 50.68
C LYS A 241 -11.77 -8.38 49.73
N VAL A 242 -10.73 -9.03 49.21
CA VAL A 242 -9.80 -8.44 48.24
C VAL A 242 -9.88 -9.16 46.90
N LYS A 243 -9.88 -8.41 45.80
CA LYS A 243 -9.72 -8.89 44.42
C LYS A 243 -8.41 -8.36 43.85
N THR A 244 -7.71 -9.17 43.06
CA THR A 244 -6.51 -8.74 42.32
C THR A 244 -6.77 -8.81 40.83
N THR A 245 -6.45 -7.74 40.10
CA THR A 245 -6.25 -7.79 38.66
C THR A 245 -4.75 -7.77 38.38
N GLN A 246 -4.27 -8.87 37.84
CA GLN A 246 -2.86 -9.11 37.53
C GLN A 246 -2.43 -8.30 36.29
N TYR A 247 -1.11 -8.29 36.02
CA TYR A 247 -0.55 -7.56 34.88
C TYR A 247 -1.02 -8.02 33.50
N ASP A 248 -1.35 -9.29 33.37
CA ASP A 248 -1.91 -9.89 32.16
C ASP A 248 -3.43 -9.66 32.02
N GLY A 249 -4.02 -8.89 32.93
CA GLY A 249 -5.45 -8.62 32.99
C GLY A 249 -6.28 -9.73 33.62
N SER A 250 -5.67 -10.83 34.10
CA SER A 250 -6.40 -11.89 34.80
C SER A 250 -6.89 -11.41 36.17
N GLU A 251 -8.15 -11.70 36.48
CA GLU A 251 -8.76 -11.35 37.76
C GLU A 251 -8.82 -12.55 38.70
N SER A 252 -8.42 -12.37 39.96
CA SER A 252 -8.66 -13.35 41.01
C SER A 252 -10.13 -13.35 41.43
N SER A 253 -10.59 -14.45 42.04
CA SER A 253 -11.81 -14.39 42.84
C SER A 253 -11.61 -13.48 44.06
N TRP A 254 -12.71 -12.99 44.63
CA TRP A 254 -12.69 -12.28 45.91
C TRP A 254 -12.21 -13.22 47.02
N VAL A 255 -11.14 -12.83 47.71
CA VAL A 255 -10.54 -13.56 48.84
C VAL A 255 -10.92 -12.86 50.14
N ASP A 256 -11.50 -13.60 51.08
CA ASP A 256 -11.81 -13.10 52.43
C ASP A 256 -10.50 -12.90 53.23
N VAL A 257 -10.28 -11.65 53.66
CA VAL A 257 -9.12 -11.23 54.46
C VAL A 257 -9.51 -10.80 55.88
N SER A 258 -10.79 -10.87 56.24
CA SER A 258 -11.39 -10.28 57.45
C SER A 258 -10.72 -10.67 58.77
N TYR A 259 -10.15 -11.88 58.82
CA TYR A 259 -9.57 -12.50 60.01
C TYR A 259 -8.04 -12.49 60.01
N ARG A 260 -7.40 -11.89 58.99
CA ARG A 260 -5.94 -11.79 58.92
C ARG A 260 -5.45 -10.63 59.78
N ASP A 261 -4.25 -10.77 60.33
CA ASP A 261 -3.60 -9.69 61.13
C ASP A 261 -3.36 -8.41 60.30
N SER A 262 -3.37 -8.54 58.96
CA SER A 262 -3.30 -7.46 57.98
C SER A 262 -4.54 -6.56 57.92
N VAL A 263 -5.68 -6.93 58.54
CA VAL A 263 -6.91 -6.12 58.54
C VAL A 263 -7.16 -5.52 59.91
N LYS A 264 -7.32 -4.19 59.95
CA LYS A 264 -7.66 -3.42 61.14
C LYS A 264 -9.08 -2.90 61.04
N TRP A 265 -9.92 -3.33 61.97
CA TRP A 265 -11.31 -2.90 62.07
C TRP A 265 -11.46 -1.72 63.05
N SER A 266 -12.31 -0.76 62.70
CA SER A 266 -12.65 0.36 63.57
C SER A 266 -14.11 0.80 63.38
N SER A 267 -14.69 1.39 64.42
CA SER A 267 -16.03 2.00 64.38
C SER A 267 -15.87 3.49 64.68
N ASP A 268 -16.49 4.34 63.87
CA ASP A 268 -16.53 5.79 64.12
C ASP A 268 -17.44 6.17 65.30
N ASN A 269 -18.43 5.33 65.63
CA ASN A 269 -19.35 5.52 66.75
C ASN A 269 -19.52 4.23 67.57
N LYS A 270 -18.57 4.02 68.50
CA LYS A 270 -18.55 2.88 69.43
C LYS A 270 -19.73 2.87 70.42
N GLY A 271 -20.45 3.99 70.57
CA GLY A 271 -21.67 4.06 71.37
C GLY A 271 -22.85 3.35 70.72
N VAL A 272 -22.89 3.34 69.37
CA VAL A 272 -23.96 2.72 68.57
C VAL A 272 -23.60 1.31 68.13
N ALA A 273 -22.38 1.08 67.63
CA ALA A 273 -21.91 -0.26 67.28
C ALA A 273 -20.38 -0.38 67.48
N THR A 274 -19.93 -1.51 68.00
CA THR A 274 -18.51 -1.85 68.17
C THR A 274 -18.11 -3.00 67.25
N VAL A 275 -16.83 -3.09 66.88
CA VAL A 275 -16.30 -4.18 66.05
C VAL A 275 -15.07 -4.79 66.74
N ASP A 276 -14.96 -6.12 66.74
CA ASP A 276 -13.79 -6.83 67.25
C ASP A 276 -12.71 -7.03 66.16
N ALA A 277 -11.54 -7.53 66.56
CA ALA A 277 -10.43 -7.78 65.64
C ALA A 277 -10.72 -8.86 64.58
N ALA A 278 -11.82 -9.61 64.72
CA ALA A 278 -12.26 -10.63 63.78
C ALA A 278 -13.40 -10.12 62.87
N GLY A 279 -13.67 -8.81 62.83
CA GLY A 279 -14.71 -8.21 62.01
C GLY A 279 -16.14 -8.45 62.52
N ARG A 280 -16.33 -8.90 63.77
CA ARG A 280 -17.68 -9.09 64.33
C ARG A 280 -18.19 -7.80 64.95
N VAL A 281 -19.29 -7.30 64.41
CA VAL A 281 -19.98 -6.09 64.87
C VAL A 281 -20.97 -6.46 65.97
N THR A 282 -21.00 -5.67 67.04
CA THR A 282 -22.00 -5.71 68.12
C THR A 282 -22.74 -4.39 68.18
N ALA A 283 -24.06 -4.41 68.03
CA ALA A 283 -24.92 -3.24 68.20
C ALA A 283 -25.09 -2.91 69.69
N ILE A 284 -24.91 -1.66 70.07
CA ILE A 284 -24.84 -1.20 71.47
C ILE A 284 -26.01 -0.29 71.84
N SER A 285 -26.36 0.67 70.99
CA SER A 285 -27.50 1.56 71.20
C SER A 285 -28.07 2.03 69.87
N GLU A 286 -29.29 2.55 69.90
CA GLU A 286 -29.95 3.07 68.71
C GLU A 286 -29.15 4.21 68.05
N GLY A 287 -29.17 4.26 66.71
CA GLY A 287 -28.41 5.20 65.90
C GLY A 287 -27.64 4.54 64.76
N THR A 288 -26.73 5.27 64.12
CA THR A 288 -25.91 4.79 63.00
C THR A 288 -24.42 4.88 63.29
N ALA A 289 -23.65 3.87 62.89
CA ALA A 289 -22.19 3.80 63.00
C ALA A 289 -21.56 3.25 61.73
N ARG A 290 -20.40 3.77 61.33
CA ARG A 290 -19.62 3.30 60.17
C ARG A 290 -18.48 2.42 60.66
N ILE A 291 -18.49 1.17 60.21
CA ILE A 291 -17.46 0.17 60.51
C ILE A 291 -16.48 0.12 59.35
N THR A 292 -15.24 0.55 59.59
CA THR A 292 -14.18 0.66 58.58
C THR A 292 -13.17 -0.47 58.74
N ALA A 293 -12.87 -1.17 57.64
CA ALA A 293 -11.74 -2.08 57.52
C ALA A 293 -10.60 -1.40 56.76
N ILE A 294 -9.40 -1.38 57.35
CA ILE A 294 -8.16 -0.99 56.67
C ILE A 294 -7.35 -2.27 56.45
N TRP A 295 -6.95 -2.54 55.22
CA TRP A 295 -6.14 -3.70 54.85
C TRP A 295 -4.74 -3.26 54.40
N ASP A 296 -3.73 -3.80 55.09
CA ASP A 296 -2.30 -3.71 54.78
C ASP A 296 -1.86 -5.01 54.08
N SER A 297 -1.46 -4.98 52.81
CA SER A 297 -1.06 -6.22 52.12
C SER A 297 0.17 -6.87 52.76
N GLU A 298 0.12 -8.20 52.94
CA GLU A 298 1.20 -9.01 53.54
C GLU A 298 2.35 -9.26 52.56
N GLU A 299 2.05 -9.23 51.26
CA GLU A 299 2.97 -9.65 50.19
C GLU A 299 3.45 -8.48 49.31
N GLY A 300 2.73 -7.36 49.29
CA GLY A 300 3.00 -6.24 48.39
C GLY A 300 2.69 -4.87 49.02
N PRO A 301 2.95 -3.75 48.33
CA PRO A 301 2.98 -2.41 48.94
C PRO A 301 1.60 -1.75 49.11
N TYR A 302 0.52 -2.54 49.09
CA TYR A 302 -0.86 -2.03 49.04
C TYR A 302 -1.40 -1.67 50.42
N HIS A 303 -2.08 -0.52 50.50
CA HIS A 303 -2.70 -0.01 51.71
C HIS A 303 -4.09 0.55 51.39
N LEU A 304 -5.15 -0.22 51.70
CA LEU A 304 -6.52 0.05 51.28
C LEU A 304 -7.48 0.18 52.46
N TYR A 305 -8.59 0.91 52.28
CA TYR A 305 -9.72 0.87 53.21
C TYR A 305 -11.08 0.88 52.51
N ASP A 306 -12.06 0.29 53.18
CA ASP A 306 -13.48 0.36 52.84
C ASP A 306 -14.31 0.27 54.12
N TYR A 307 -15.61 0.55 54.05
CA TYR A 307 -16.49 0.54 55.22
C TYR A 307 -17.92 0.12 54.89
N ALA A 308 -18.65 -0.28 55.93
CA ALA A 308 -20.09 -0.51 55.90
C ALA A 308 -20.80 0.28 57.03
N THR A 309 -22.03 0.67 56.79
CA THR A 309 -22.88 1.42 57.72
C THR A 309 -23.79 0.47 58.50
N VAL A 310 -23.87 0.67 59.81
CA VAL A 310 -24.67 -0.14 60.74
C VAL A 310 -25.70 0.74 61.43
N THR A 311 -26.98 0.40 61.29
CA THR A 311 -28.11 1.14 61.88
C THR A 311 -28.85 0.30 62.93
N VAL A 312 -29.19 0.88 64.08
CA VAL A 312 -29.77 0.20 65.24
C VAL A 312 -31.06 0.90 65.73
N GLY A 313 -32.20 0.18 65.84
CA GLY A 313 -33.47 0.62 66.50
C GLY A 313 -34.74 0.86 65.64
N GLU A 314 -35.95 0.76 66.24
CA GLU A 314 -37.24 1.38 65.79
C GLU A 314 -38.27 1.52 66.96
N ASP A 315 -38.78 2.76 67.09
CA ASP A 315 -39.97 3.37 67.77
C ASP A 315 -40.51 2.86 69.15
N PRO A 316 -40.57 3.73 70.18
CA PRO A 316 -41.83 3.87 70.95
C PRO A 316 -42.11 5.25 71.63
N ASP A 317 -43.38 5.66 71.59
CA ASP A 317 -44.06 6.59 72.52
C ASP A 317 -44.08 6.07 73.98
N ASN A 318 -43.97 6.97 74.98
CA ASN A 318 -45.07 7.38 75.89
C ASN A 318 -44.63 7.83 77.32
N GLU A 319 -45.35 8.85 77.84
CA GLU A 319 -45.71 9.17 79.25
C GLU A 319 -44.94 10.16 80.17
N THR A 320 -45.62 11.30 80.45
CA THR A 320 -46.18 11.81 81.75
C THR A 320 -45.77 13.21 82.28
N GLU A 321 -46.79 14.07 82.49
CA GLU A 321 -46.74 15.47 82.94
C GLU A 321 -46.97 15.72 84.46
N GLN A 322 -46.51 16.90 84.92
CA GLN A 322 -46.83 17.58 86.19
C GLN A 322 -47.14 19.08 85.93
N PRO A 323 -47.73 19.84 86.89
CA PRO A 323 -48.63 20.96 86.61
C PRO A 323 -47.97 22.26 86.13
N GLY A 324 -48.61 22.93 85.16
CA GLY A 324 -48.25 24.25 84.63
C GLY A 324 -49.42 24.92 83.92
N GLY A 325 -49.37 26.23 83.68
CA GLY A 325 -50.31 26.89 82.77
C GLY A 325 -49.95 26.50 81.34
N GLN A 326 -50.91 25.98 80.57
CA GLN A 326 -50.71 25.52 79.20
C GLN A 326 -51.12 26.62 78.23
N ALA A 327 -50.26 26.92 77.26
CA ALA A 327 -50.66 27.61 76.03
C ALA A 327 -50.58 26.63 74.87
N ALA A 328 -51.64 26.58 74.06
CA ALA A 328 -51.70 25.76 72.86
C ALA A 328 -51.63 26.67 71.63
N CYS A 329 -50.73 26.34 70.71
CA CYS A 329 -50.60 27.03 69.44
C CYS A 329 -51.11 26.14 68.30
N THR A 330 -51.98 26.68 67.46
CA THR A 330 -52.36 26.04 66.18
C THR A 330 -51.61 26.71 65.04
N TYR A 331 -51.07 25.93 64.11
CA TYR A 331 -50.32 26.47 62.97
C TYR A 331 -51.14 26.45 61.69
N THR A 332 -50.91 27.43 60.83
CA THR A 332 -51.38 27.46 59.44
C THR A 332 -50.20 27.69 58.51
N ILE A 333 -49.97 26.79 57.56
CA ILE A 333 -48.94 26.96 56.51
C ILE A 333 -49.52 27.88 55.43
N ASN A 334 -48.98 29.08 55.28
CA ASN A 334 -49.43 29.98 54.22
C ASN A 334 -48.88 29.53 52.86
N PRO A 335 -49.63 29.70 51.76
CA PRO A 335 -49.15 29.36 50.42
C PRO A 335 -47.81 30.04 50.10
N PRO A 336 -46.80 29.30 49.63
CA PRO A 336 -45.51 29.88 49.32
C PRO A 336 -45.57 30.74 48.05
N SER A 337 -44.65 31.69 47.97
CA SER A 337 -44.36 32.46 46.75
C SER A 337 -43.07 31.97 46.12
N GLN A 338 -43.04 31.89 44.79
CA GLN A 338 -41.85 31.46 44.07
C GLN A 338 -40.83 32.60 44.01
N GLY A 339 -39.65 32.34 44.57
CA GLY A 339 -38.48 33.22 44.55
C GLY A 339 -37.59 32.97 43.33
N SER A 340 -36.35 32.52 43.55
CA SER A 340 -35.38 32.30 42.48
C SER A 340 -35.70 31.07 41.64
N THR A 341 -35.56 31.19 40.31
CA THR A 341 -35.73 30.09 39.36
C THR A 341 -34.48 29.85 38.52
N PRO A 342 -33.38 29.31 39.09
CA PRO A 342 -32.17 29.02 38.33
C PRO A 342 -32.46 28.00 37.22
N THR A 343 -32.11 28.39 36.00
CA THR A 343 -32.18 27.55 34.80
C THR A 343 -30.79 27.20 34.32
N THR A 344 -30.53 25.92 34.08
CA THR A 344 -29.29 25.43 33.49
C THR A 344 -29.61 24.66 32.20
N THR A 345 -28.86 24.93 31.13
CA THR A 345 -29.07 24.31 29.82
C THR A 345 -27.72 23.92 29.23
N PHE A 346 -27.57 22.63 28.91
CA PHE A 346 -26.44 22.03 28.22
C PHE A 346 -26.97 21.12 27.11
N MET A 347 -27.41 21.74 26.01
CA MET A 347 -28.14 21.09 24.90
C MET A 347 -27.36 21.13 23.58
N ASP A 348 -26.14 21.67 23.55
CA ASP A 348 -25.24 21.60 22.40
C ASP A 348 -24.38 20.32 22.51
N PRO A 349 -24.55 19.34 21.61
CA PRO A 349 -23.75 18.11 21.64
C PRO A 349 -22.29 18.31 21.27
N GLY A 350 -21.92 19.45 20.68
CA GLY A 350 -20.59 19.67 20.13
C GLY A 350 -20.20 18.59 19.12
N ALA A 351 -21.18 18.06 18.38
CA ALA A 351 -21.00 16.86 17.57
C ALA A 351 -20.10 17.10 16.36
N GLN A 352 -19.10 16.24 16.19
CA GLN A 352 -18.14 16.28 15.08
C GLN A 352 -17.94 14.87 14.54
N GLY A 353 -17.37 14.74 13.34
CA GLY A 353 -17.14 13.43 12.75
C GLY A 353 -16.06 13.43 11.68
N HIS A 354 -15.66 12.24 11.25
CA HIS A 354 -14.86 12.05 10.05
C HIS A 354 -15.25 10.76 9.33
N ILE A 355 -14.94 10.71 8.03
CA ILE A 355 -15.01 9.52 7.18
C ILE A 355 -13.63 9.37 6.56
N LEU A 356 -12.86 8.40 7.00
CA LEU A 356 -11.45 8.23 6.64
C LEU A 356 -11.17 6.80 6.16
N ALA A 357 -9.98 6.56 5.64
CA ALA A 357 -9.58 5.25 5.13
C ALA A 357 -9.38 4.23 6.27
N ASP A 358 -9.86 3.01 6.05
CA ASP A 358 -9.78 1.87 6.98
C ASP A 358 -8.75 0.85 6.50
N ASP A 359 -7.47 1.16 6.75
CA ASP A 359 -6.32 0.59 6.02
C ASP A 359 -5.50 -0.45 6.80
N ASP A 360 -6.08 -1.13 7.78
CA ASP A 360 -5.34 -2.12 8.59
C ASP A 360 -4.97 -3.41 7.79
N ALA A 361 -5.62 -3.66 6.65
CA ALA A 361 -5.56 -4.96 5.97
C ALA A 361 -4.29 -5.22 5.15
N ASN A 362 -3.62 -4.19 4.60
CA ASN A 362 -2.53 -4.39 3.62
C ASN A 362 -1.27 -3.53 3.88
N GLY A 363 -1.20 -2.78 4.99
CA GLY A 363 -0.08 -1.88 5.29
C GLY A 363 0.05 -0.68 4.33
N MET A 364 -0.99 -0.38 3.55
CA MET A 364 -1.04 0.73 2.61
C MET A 364 -2.01 1.78 3.14
N HIS A 365 -1.52 2.94 3.55
CA HIS A 365 -2.35 4.00 4.12
C HIS A 365 -2.77 5.04 3.08
N PHE A 366 -4.05 5.07 2.73
CA PHE A 366 -4.70 6.10 1.93
C PHE A 366 -5.17 7.28 2.78
N ASP A 367 -5.11 8.47 2.19
CA ASP A 367 -5.77 9.64 2.75
C ASP A 367 -7.05 9.90 1.96
N ALA A 368 -8.17 9.39 2.47
CA ALA A 368 -9.48 9.53 1.85
C ALA A 368 -9.91 10.99 1.57
N THR A 369 -9.28 11.98 2.22
CA THR A 369 -9.58 13.40 1.95
C THR A 369 -9.05 13.86 0.58
N ILE A 370 -7.96 13.26 0.10
CA ILE A 370 -7.29 13.64 -1.15
C ILE A 370 -7.27 12.52 -2.20
N GLY A 371 -7.47 11.27 -1.79
CA GLY A 371 -7.60 10.14 -2.71
C GLY A 371 -7.71 8.80 -1.99
N ILE A 372 -8.78 8.07 -2.29
CA ILE A 372 -8.91 6.65 -1.96
C ILE A 372 -9.54 5.89 -3.16
N PRO A 373 -8.97 4.75 -3.58
CA PRO A 373 -9.53 3.94 -4.66
C PRO A 373 -10.88 3.30 -4.31
N THR A 374 -11.65 2.95 -5.32
CA THR A 374 -12.69 1.92 -5.18
C THR A 374 -12.07 0.59 -4.75
N SER A 375 -12.87 -0.30 -4.16
CA SER A 375 -12.38 -1.58 -3.58
C SER A 375 -11.43 -1.44 -2.38
N GLU A 376 -11.33 -0.24 -1.81
CA GLU A 376 -10.81 -0.02 -0.46
C GLU A 376 -11.95 0.25 0.52
N TYR A 377 -11.60 0.28 1.80
CA TYR A 377 -12.55 0.42 2.90
C TYR A 377 -12.43 1.78 3.55
N LEU A 378 -13.56 2.33 3.98
CA LEU A 378 -13.65 3.50 4.84
C LEU A 378 -14.07 3.08 6.25
N TYR A 379 -13.82 3.94 7.21
CA TYR A 379 -14.54 3.96 8.48
C TYR A 379 -15.22 5.30 8.68
N ALA A 380 -16.33 5.30 9.39
CA ALA A 380 -17.06 6.49 9.79
C ALA A 380 -17.08 6.58 11.33
N ASN A 381 -16.73 7.75 11.85
CA ASN A 381 -16.72 8.02 13.28
C ASN A 381 -17.40 9.36 13.58
N ALA A 382 -18.24 9.37 14.61
CA ALA A 382 -18.81 10.58 15.18
C ALA A 382 -18.48 10.66 16.67
N TRP A 383 -18.38 11.86 17.22
CA TRP A 383 -18.17 12.06 18.65
C TRP A 383 -18.87 13.32 19.13
N ALA A 384 -19.38 13.25 20.36
CA ALA A 384 -20.18 14.29 20.99
C ALA A 384 -20.15 14.14 22.52
N TYR A 385 -20.83 15.00 23.26
CA TYR A 385 -20.98 14.82 24.72
C TYR A 385 -21.83 13.59 25.04
N HIS A 386 -21.46 12.83 26.09
CA HIS A 386 -22.19 11.59 26.43
C HIS A 386 -23.67 11.81 26.73
N TYR A 387 -24.03 12.94 27.33
CA TYR A 387 -25.41 13.30 27.61
C TYR A 387 -25.61 14.81 27.59
N LEU A 388 -26.85 15.21 27.35
CA LEU A 388 -27.31 16.60 27.34
C LEU A 388 -28.36 16.77 28.43
N TYR A 389 -28.51 17.98 28.94
CA TYR A 389 -29.56 18.22 29.92
C TYR A 389 -30.04 19.66 29.92
N GLN A 390 -31.25 19.84 30.43
CA GLN A 390 -31.77 21.15 30.82
C GLN A 390 -32.68 20.98 32.03
N HIS A 391 -32.52 21.86 33.01
CA HIS A 391 -33.36 21.84 34.21
C HIS A 391 -33.64 23.25 34.71
N THR A 392 -34.76 23.41 35.41
CA THR A 392 -35.13 24.64 36.11
C THR A 392 -35.65 24.26 37.48
N PHE A 393 -35.02 24.82 38.52
CA PHE A 393 -35.46 24.64 39.90
C PHE A 393 -36.18 25.89 40.37
N GLY A 394 -37.16 25.76 41.25
CA GLY A 394 -37.91 26.87 41.82
C GLY A 394 -37.76 26.92 43.33
N GLN A 395 -37.26 28.03 43.87
CA GLN A 395 -37.25 28.24 45.31
C GLN A 395 -38.64 28.71 45.76
N GLN A 396 -39.26 27.97 46.66
CA GLN A 396 -40.52 28.34 47.31
C GLN A 396 -40.21 28.99 48.66
N ARG A 397 -40.81 30.14 48.94
CA ARG A 397 -40.66 30.86 50.22
C ARG A 397 -42.02 31.25 50.77
N GLY A 398 -42.27 30.93 52.03
CA GLY A 398 -43.53 31.25 52.70
C GLY A 398 -43.34 31.45 54.20
N THR A 399 -44.47 31.62 54.88
CA THR A 399 -44.52 31.76 56.33
C THR A 399 -45.51 30.77 56.92
N ILE A 400 -45.25 30.31 58.13
CA ILE A 400 -46.22 29.61 58.98
C ILE A 400 -46.69 30.60 60.01
N THR A 401 -48.00 30.80 60.11
CA THR A 401 -48.61 31.60 61.18
C THR A 401 -48.97 30.67 62.33
N TYR A 402 -48.46 30.97 63.52
CA TYR A 402 -48.80 30.29 64.76
C TYR A 402 -49.74 31.18 65.56
N ASP A 403 -50.98 30.73 65.74
CA ASP A 403 -51.98 31.39 66.56
C ASP A 403 -52.03 30.68 67.91
N CYS A 404 -51.63 31.38 68.98
CA CYS A 404 -51.48 30.82 70.32
C CYS A 404 -52.53 31.38 71.27
N ASN A 405 -53.14 30.50 72.04
CA ASN A 405 -54.02 30.83 73.15
C ASN A 405 -53.42 30.29 74.44
N ALA A 406 -53.11 31.19 75.39
CA ALA A 406 -52.51 30.84 76.68
C ALA A 406 -53.50 31.09 77.82
N GLU A 407 -53.83 30.05 78.59
CA GLU A 407 -54.62 30.20 79.82
C GLU A 407 -53.68 30.23 81.04
N VAL A 408 -53.58 31.40 81.68
CA VAL A 408 -52.69 31.60 82.83
C VAL A 408 -53.50 31.88 84.08
N THR A 409 -53.36 31.03 85.10
CA THR A 409 -54.02 31.19 86.40
C THR A 409 -53.13 31.96 87.37
N TYR A 410 -53.50 33.20 87.69
CA TYR A 410 -52.83 34.03 88.69
C TYR A 410 -53.45 33.82 90.07
N VAL A 411 -52.61 33.68 91.10
CA VAL A 411 -53.06 33.74 92.50
C VAL A 411 -52.96 35.20 92.95
N LEU A 412 -54.11 35.86 93.09
CA LEU A 412 -54.23 37.24 93.54
C LEU A 412 -54.47 37.26 95.05
N LYS A 413 -53.66 38.01 95.81
CA LYS A 413 -53.82 38.19 97.26
C LYS A 413 -54.05 39.67 97.61
N TRP A 414 -54.97 39.93 98.55
CA TRP A 414 -55.22 41.24 99.14
C TRP A 414 -55.74 41.11 100.57
N GLU A 415 -55.70 42.18 101.36
CA GLU A 415 -56.19 42.24 102.74
C GLU A 415 -57.49 43.06 102.78
N GLU A 416 -58.56 42.52 103.39
CA GLU A 416 -59.84 43.23 103.56
C GLU A 416 -60.04 43.64 105.03
N ALA A 417 -60.27 44.93 105.27
CA ALA A 417 -60.52 45.48 106.59
C ALA A 417 -61.89 45.04 107.12
N GLN A 418 -61.93 44.51 108.35
CA GLN A 418 -63.16 44.06 109.01
C GLN A 418 -63.74 45.14 109.92
N ASP A 419 -65.07 45.19 110.01
CA ASP A 419 -65.78 46.10 110.92
C ASP A 419 -65.44 45.76 112.40
N PRO A 420 -65.12 46.76 113.24
CA PRO A 420 -64.75 46.54 114.63
C PRO A 420 -65.94 45.98 115.43
N VAL A 421 -65.68 44.95 116.24
CA VAL A 421 -66.70 44.25 117.05
C VAL A 421 -66.65 44.71 118.52
N PRO A 422 -67.80 44.81 119.22
CA PRO A 422 -67.83 45.25 120.62
C PRO A 422 -67.27 44.19 121.57
N ASP A 423 -66.42 44.60 122.52
CA ASP A 423 -65.98 43.77 123.64
C ASP A 423 -67.06 43.61 124.72
N GLU A 424 -66.79 42.78 125.74
CA GLU A 424 -67.74 42.47 126.84
C GLU A 424 -68.15 43.70 127.68
N GLU A 425 -67.52 44.86 127.46
CA GLU A 425 -67.80 46.13 128.14
C GLU A 425 -68.44 47.17 127.19
N GLY A 426 -68.72 46.79 125.94
CA GLY A 426 -69.44 47.58 124.94
C GLY A 426 -68.57 48.58 124.17
N ASN A 427 -67.24 48.46 124.20
CA ASN A 427 -66.33 49.27 123.39
C ASN A 427 -65.96 48.52 122.09
N MET A 428 -66.00 49.21 120.95
CA MET A 428 -65.64 48.63 119.65
C MET A 428 -64.12 48.41 119.57
N VAL A 429 -63.68 47.17 119.33
CA VAL A 429 -62.26 46.80 119.18
C VAL A 429 -61.98 46.46 117.72
N GLU A 430 -60.90 47.04 117.18
CA GLU A 430 -60.44 46.83 115.80
C GLU A 430 -59.94 45.40 115.60
N VAL A 431 -60.44 44.70 114.57
CA VAL A 431 -60.01 43.34 114.22
C VAL A 431 -58.97 43.43 113.09
N PRO A 432 -57.85 42.68 113.15
CA PRO A 432 -56.88 42.63 112.07
C PRO A 432 -57.53 42.23 110.74
N PRO A 433 -57.14 42.85 109.61
CA PRO A 433 -57.73 42.57 108.30
C PRO A 433 -57.54 41.11 107.88
N GLU A 434 -58.53 40.55 107.19
CA GLU A 434 -58.54 39.13 106.77
C GLU A 434 -57.81 38.99 105.42
N PRO A 435 -56.86 38.03 105.29
CA PRO A 435 -56.18 37.79 104.04
C PRO A 435 -57.09 37.05 103.06
N MET A 436 -57.35 37.68 101.91
CA MET A 436 -58.12 37.12 100.81
C MET A 436 -57.17 36.60 99.72
N SER A 437 -57.51 35.44 99.16
CA SER A 437 -56.78 34.83 98.05
C SER A 437 -57.79 34.27 97.04
N VAL A 438 -57.66 34.66 95.77
CA VAL A 438 -58.46 34.10 94.68
C VAL A 438 -57.55 33.74 93.52
N SER A 439 -57.82 32.61 92.87
CA SER A 439 -57.19 32.26 91.61
C SER A 439 -58.04 32.84 90.47
N GLU A 440 -57.44 33.64 89.61
CA GLU A 440 -58.09 34.24 88.44
C GLU A 440 -57.34 33.79 87.18
N THR A 441 -58.05 33.13 86.25
CA THR A 441 -57.49 32.71 84.96
C THR A 441 -57.73 33.78 83.92
N VAL A 442 -56.67 34.18 83.22
CA VAL A 442 -56.70 35.14 82.11
C VAL A 442 -56.24 34.44 80.85
N ASN A 443 -56.95 34.70 79.75
CA ASN A 443 -56.62 34.16 78.43
C ASN A 443 -55.87 35.23 77.62
N TYR A 444 -54.70 34.86 77.09
CA TYR A 444 -53.90 35.72 76.22
C TYR A 444 -53.92 35.15 74.80
N ASP A 445 -54.31 35.99 73.85
CA ASP A 445 -54.26 35.69 72.41
C ASP A 445 -53.12 36.47 71.76
N PHE A 446 -52.22 35.75 71.09
CA PHE A 446 -51.14 36.35 70.31
C PHE A 446 -50.75 35.44 69.15
N SER A 447 -50.16 36.02 68.11
CA SER A 447 -49.68 35.27 66.96
C SER A 447 -48.29 35.73 66.54
N PHE A 448 -47.55 34.80 65.94
CA PHE A 448 -46.23 35.06 65.38
C PHE A 448 -46.00 34.20 64.14
N GLU A 449 -44.99 34.58 63.35
CA GLU A 449 -44.69 33.90 62.09
C GLU A 449 -43.32 33.22 62.13
N ARG A 450 -43.20 32.12 61.38
CA ARG A 450 -41.94 31.45 61.08
C ARG A 450 -41.77 31.34 59.57
N ASN A 451 -40.63 31.83 59.07
CA ASN A 451 -40.31 31.73 57.65
C ASN A 451 -39.86 30.31 57.32
N TYR A 452 -40.13 29.88 56.09
CA TYR A 452 -39.59 28.66 55.54
C TYR A 452 -39.18 28.86 54.08
N SER A 453 -38.22 28.08 53.60
CA SER A 453 -37.94 27.95 52.18
C SER A 453 -37.54 26.53 51.77
N TYR A 454 -37.96 26.11 50.57
CA TYR A 454 -37.59 24.81 49.98
C TYR A 454 -37.51 24.92 48.46
N TRP A 455 -37.02 23.87 47.79
CA TRP A 455 -36.80 23.84 46.35
C TRP A 455 -37.65 22.78 45.66
N THR A 456 -38.24 23.15 44.51
CA THR A 456 -39.02 22.25 43.65
C THR A 456 -38.36 22.12 42.27
N VAL A 457 -38.58 21.00 41.60
CA VAL A 457 -38.15 20.74 40.22
C VAL A 457 -39.25 21.17 39.25
N ASN A 458 -39.09 22.33 38.61
CA ASN A 458 -40.06 22.86 37.64
C ASN A 458 -39.88 22.23 36.25
N ASN A 459 -38.65 21.96 35.83
CA ASN A 459 -38.33 21.31 34.57
C ASN A 459 -37.07 20.43 34.73
N LEU A 460 -37.08 19.25 34.13
CA LEU A 460 -35.97 18.31 34.08
C LEU A 460 -36.05 17.50 32.78
N ALA A 461 -35.07 17.66 31.90
CA ALA A 461 -34.91 16.81 30.73
C ALA A 461 -33.43 16.44 30.59
N VAL A 462 -33.14 15.14 30.60
CA VAL A 462 -31.80 14.58 30.40
C VAL A 462 -31.86 13.68 29.18
N TYR A 463 -30.90 13.81 28.27
CA TYR A 463 -30.88 13.07 27.01
C TYR A 463 -29.58 12.29 26.87
N GLY A 464 -29.67 11.03 26.42
CA GLY A 464 -28.52 10.20 26.10
C GLY A 464 -28.40 9.93 24.59
N ILE A 465 -27.19 9.63 24.13
CA ILE A 465 -26.92 9.28 22.72
C ILE A 465 -27.77 8.06 22.31
N ASN A 466 -28.47 8.18 21.18
CA ASN A 466 -29.22 7.10 20.56
C ASN A 466 -28.47 6.49 19.38
N GLN A 467 -28.08 7.31 18.41
CA GLN A 467 -27.36 6.90 17.19
C GLN A 467 -26.80 8.14 16.48
N ALA A 468 -25.88 7.93 15.54
CA ALA A 468 -25.51 8.94 14.55
C ALA A 468 -25.71 8.39 13.13
N THR A 469 -26.02 9.25 12.18
CA THR A 469 -26.12 8.90 10.77
C THR A 469 -25.17 9.80 9.98
N MET A 470 -24.35 9.20 9.13
CA MET A 470 -23.37 9.88 8.29
C MET A 470 -23.67 9.56 6.83
N SER A 471 -23.49 10.53 5.93
CA SER A 471 -23.74 10.38 4.50
C SER A 471 -22.59 10.98 3.71
N ASN A 472 -22.16 10.25 2.67
CA ASN A 472 -21.15 10.64 1.71
C ASN A 472 -21.32 9.79 0.44
N TYR A 473 -20.89 10.30 -0.72
CA TYR A 473 -20.88 9.57 -1.98
C TYR A 473 -20.18 8.20 -1.94
N ALA A 474 -19.06 8.11 -1.21
CA ALA A 474 -18.20 6.92 -1.15
C ALA A 474 -18.71 5.83 -0.20
N LEU A 475 -19.67 6.12 0.68
CA LEU A 475 -20.20 5.16 1.65
C LEU A 475 -21.08 4.10 0.98
N PRO A 476 -21.12 2.86 1.51
CA PRO A 476 -22.03 1.82 1.04
C PRO A 476 -23.48 2.30 1.18
N GLY A 477 -24.22 2.35 0.07
CA GLY A 477 -25.58 2.90 0.06
C GLY A 477 -25.67 4.41 0.34
N LYS A 478 -24.54 5.14 0.29
CA LYS A 478 -24.38 6.58 0.55
C LYS A 478 -24.68 7.04 1.97
N THR A 479 -25.08 6.15 2.87
CA THR A 479 -25.44 6.47 4.25
C THR A 479 -25.08 5.31 5.16
N VAL A 480 -24.51 5.62 6.33
CA VAL A 480 -24.22 4.64 7.38
C VAL A 480 -24.83 5.13 8.70
N THR A 481 -25.35 4.20 9.50
CA THR A 481 -25.87 4.48 10.84
C THR A 481 -24.93 3.90 11.88
N LEU A 482 -24.34 4.77 12.69
CA LEU A 482 -23.43 4.45 13.78
C LEU A 482 -24.25 4.23 15.05
N SER A 483 -24.26 2.99 15.55
CA SER A 483 -24.92 2.64 16.81
C SER A 483 -23.92 2.73 17.96
N PRO A 484 -24.30 3.27 19.14
CA PRO A 484 -23.38 3.39 20.28
C PRO A 484 -22.87 2.02 20.76
N ASN A 485 -21.56 1.79 20.67
CA ASN A 485 -20.88 0.61 21.21
C ASN A 485 -20.16 0.95 22.52
N GLY A 486 -20.28 0.12 23.55
CA GLY A 486 -19.69 0.39 24.87
C GLY A 486 -20.22 1.66 25.58
N TYR A 487 -21.37 2.19 25.15
CA TYR A 487 -21.97 3.41 25.71
C TYR A 487 -22.86 3.11 26.93
N THR A 488 -22.58 3.78 28.05
CA THR A 488 -23.41 3.71 29.26
C THR A 488 -24.38 4.90 29.33
N LEU A 489 -25.68 4.59 29.28
CA LEU A 489 -26.75 5.58 29.42
C LEU A 489 -26.81 6.10 30.87
N PRO A 490 -26.94 7.42 31.11
CA PRO A 490 -27.19 7.94 32.45
C PRO A 490 -28.58 7.57 32.95
N SER A 491 -28.77 7.60 34.27
CA SER A 491 -30.06 7.40 34.93
C SER A 491 -30.38 8.56 35.87
N VAL A 492 -31.67 8.77 36.06
CA VAL A 492 -32.22 9.84 36.90
C VAL A 492 -33.19 9.21 37.90
N SER A 493 -33.11 9.62 39.15
CA SER A 493 -34.15 9.35 40.15
C SER A 493 -34.76 10.68 40.57
N LEU A 494 -36.08 10.77 40.55
CA LEU A 494 -36.81 12.00 40.86
C LEU A 494 -37.99 11.68 41.78
N GLU A 495 -38.02 12.32 42.95
CA GLU A 495 -39.18 12.36 43.84
C GLU A 495 -39.62 13.82 43.96
N ARG A 496 -40.89 14.09 43.63
CA ARG A 496 -41.43 15.45 43.67
C ARG A 496 -42.84 15.48 44.24
N SER A 497 -43.18 16.61 44.86
CA SER A 497 -44.55 16.92 45.26
C SER A 497 -44.92 18.35 44.87
N GLU A 498 -46.22 18.57 44.66
CA GLU A 498 -46.76 19.93 44.46
C GLU A 498 -47.48 20.42 45.74
N ASN A 499 -47.63 19.56 46.76
CA ASN A 499 -48.32 19.87 48.01
C ASN A 499 -47.34 20.49 49.01
N VAL A 500 -47.63 21.71 49.47
CA VAL A 500 -46.76 22.42 50.43
C VAL A 500 -46.65 21.67 51.76
N GLU A 501 -47.70 20.94 52.16
CA GLU A 501 -47.76 20.17 53.40
C GLU A 501 -46.82 18.95 53.40
N GLU A 502 -46.35 18.49 52.23
CA GLU A 502 -45.34 17.43 52.11
C GLU A 502 -43.90 17.98 52.17
N HIS A 503 -43.75 19.30 51.97
CA HIS A 503 -42.46 20.00 51.99
C HIS A 503 -42.20 20.75 53.29
N VAL A 504 -43.24 21.16 54.01
CA VAL A 504 -43.11 21.98 55.21
C VAL A 504 -43.73 21.23 56.38
N ILE A 505 -42.89 20.92 57.38
CA ILE A 505 -43.25 20.22 58.61
C ILE A 505 -43.13 21.23 59.75
N PRO A 506 -44.25 21.85 60.18
CA PRO A 506 -44.24 22.82 61.27
C PRO A 506 -43.74 22.17 62.56
N LYS A 507 -42.98 22.92 63.36
CA LYS A 507 -42.64 22.47 64.71
C LYS A 507 -43.82 22.66 65.63
N ASP A 508 -44.10 21.64 66.42
CA ASP A 508 -44.98 21.77 67.56
C ASP A 508 -44.38 22.80 68.52
N SER A 509 -45.23 23.65 69.08
CA SER A 509 -44.82 24.65 70.07
C SER A 509 -44.58 24.02 71.44
N GLY A 510 -45.05 22.78 71.64
CA GLY A 510 -44.98 22.07 72.91
C GLY A 510 -45.84 22.71 73.99
N ASP A 511 -45.82 22.13 75.20
CA ASP A 511 -46.50 22.70 76.35
C ASP A 511 -45.74 23.93 76.85
N ILE A 512 -46.22 25.13 76.50
CA ILE A 512 -45.66 26.39 76.97
C ILE A 512 -46.04 26.57 78.44
N SER A 513 -45.20 26.05 79.34
CA SER A 513 -45.42 26.15 80.79
C SER A 513 -44.99 27.52 81.32
N TYR A 514 -45.94 28.38 81.69
CA TYR A 514 -45.68 29.64 82.36
C TYR A 514 -46.14 29.57 83.82
N THR A 515 -45.26 29.90 84.77
CA THR A 515 -45.58 30.00 86.20
C THR A 515 -45.53 31.47 86.63
N PRO A 516 -46.66 32.17 86.72
CA PRO A 516 -46.69 33.57 87.12
C PRO A 516 -46.37 33.74 88.61
N ASP A 517 -45.73 34.85 88.97
CA ASP A 517 -45.52 35.25 90.36
C ASP A 517 -46.86 35.62 91.05
N VAL A 518 -46.93 35.44 92.37
CA VAL A 518 -48.12 35.83 93.17
C VAL A 518 -48.26 37.36 93.17
N VAL A 519 -49.41 37.86 92.74
CA VAL A 519 -49.69 39.30 92.60
C VAL A 519 -50.40 39.81 93.86
N ASN A 520 -49.81 40.81 94.53
CA ASN A 520 -50.26 41.28 95.84
C ASN A 520 -50.75 42.73 95.76
N GLY A 521 -52.02 42.97 96.09
CA GLY A 521 -52.70 44.27 95.88
C GLY A 521 -52.77 45.19 97.10
N GLY A 522 -52.18 44.79 98.23
CA GLY A 522 -52.30 45.52 99.49
C GLY A 522 -53.76 45.50 99.97
N ASP A 523 -54.37 46.69 100.08
CA ASP A 523 -55.69 46.90 100.67
C ASP A 523 -56.87 46.73 99.69
N SER A 524 -56.61 46.31 98.44
CA SER A 524 -57.65 46.09 97.43
C SER A 524 -57.26 45.00 96.42
N LYS A 525 -58.25 44.29 95.87
CA LYS A 525 -58.02 43.21 94.89
C LYS A 525 -57.22 43.76 93.68
N PRO A 526 -56.01 43.25 93.40
CA PRO A 526 -55.23 43.68 92.23
C PRO A 526 -55.80 43.10 90.93
N SER A 527 -55.53 43.74 89.78
CA SER A 527 -55.79 43.15 88.46
C SER A 527 -54.60 42.29 88.02
N PRO A 528 -54.83 41.18 87.29
CA PRO A 528 -53.75 40.39 86.69
C PRO A 528 -52.83 41.25 85.78
N PRO A 529 -51.50 41.00 85.75
CA PRO A 529 -50.55 41.64 84.84
C PRO A 529 -50.88 41.36 83.36
N ASP A 530 -50.44 42.23 82.45
CA ASP A 530 -50.45 41.93 81.01
C ASP A 530 -49.12 41.29 80.60
N ASP A 531 -49.08 39.96 80.62
CA ASP A 531 -47.89 39.17 80.29
C ASP A 531 -47.82 38.79 78.80
N THR A 532 -48.63 39.40 77.91
CA THR A 532 -48.67 39.08 76.47
C THR A 532 -47.29 39.08 75.83
N SER A 533 -46.42 40.07 76.12
CA SER A 533 -45.07 40.14 75.55
C SER A 533 -44.12 39.08 76.11
N THR A 534 -44.33 38.64 77.36
CA THR A 534 -43.52 37.61 78.01
C THR A 534 -43.90 36.23 77.49
N LEU A 535 -45.21 35.96 77.36
CA LEU A 535 -45.76 34.73 76.79
C LEU A 535 -45.44 34.59 75.30
N LEU A 536 -45.51 35.69 74.53
CA LEU A 536 -45.04 35.73 73.14
C LEU A 536 -43.56 35.37 73.04
N GLY A 537 -42.70 35.96 73.89
CA GLY A 537 -41.27 35.65 73.91
C GLY A 537 -40.95 34.20 74.30
N LEU A 538 -41.74 33.60 75.20
CA LEU A 538 -41.62 32.19 75.58
C LEU A 538 -42.08 31.25 74.46
N ALA A 539 -43.22 31.55 73.84
CA ALA A 539 -43.74 30.80 72.69
C ALA A 539 -42.76 30.87 71.51
N GLU A 540 -42.21 32.03 71.22
CA GLU A 540 -41.22 32.17 70.15
C GLU A 540 -39.90 31.44 70.46
N ALA A 541 -39.47 31.41 71.72
CA ALA A 541 -38.25 30.71 72.13
C ALA A 541 -38.41 29.19 72.12
N GLN A 542 -39.63 28.68 72.36
CA GLN A 542 -39.93 27.24 72.40
C GLN A 542 -40.33 26.69 71.02
N THR A 543 -41.03 27.47 70.20
CA THR A 543 -41.36 27.11 68.82
C THR A 543 -40.15 27.36 67.92
N GLY A 544 -39.33 26.31 67.80
CA GLY A 544 -38.18 26.27 66.90
C GLY A 544 -38.56 26.50 65.42
N PRO A 545 -37.58 26.78 64.56
CA PRO A 545 -37.80 26.89 63.13
C PRO A 545 -38.45 25.62 62.55
N PRO A 546 -39.36 25.73 61.55
CA PRO A 546 -40.01 24.58 60.94
C PRO A 546 -38.98 23.69 60.24
N ASN A 547 -39.32 22.43 60.04
CA ASN A 547 -38.54 21.56 59.19
C ASN A 547 -39.07 21.67 57.74
N VAL A 548 -38.18 21.64 56.77
CA VAL A 548 -38.48 21.72 55.34
C VAL A 548 -37.79 20.60 54.58
N LYS A 549 -38.39 20.21 53.45
CA LYS A 549 -37.92 19.15 52.55
C LYS A 549 -38.00 19.66 51.12
N ASN A 550 -36.91 19.59 50.36
CA ASN A 550 -36.95 19.87 48.92
C ASN A 550 -37.55 18.68 48.15
N ASP A 551 -37.83 18.85 46.86
CA ASP A 551 -37.86 17.71 45.93
C ASP A 551 -36.50 16.97 45.96
N SER A 552 -36.49 15.68 45.60
CA SER A 552 -35.27 14.88 45.53
C SER A 552 -34.90 14.60 44.09
N LEU A 553 -33.64 14.87 43.71
CA LEU A 553 -33.12 14.58 42.37
C LEU A 553 -31.71 14.00 42.46
N ASP A 554 -31.58 12.73 42.08
CA ASP A 554 -30.28 12.07 41.93
C ASP A 554 -29.99 11.80 40.45
N PHE A 555 -28.79 12.19 40.02
CA PHE A 555 -28.27 11.90 38.69
C PHE A 555 -27.15 10.88 38.79
N THR A 556 -27.25 9.75 38.09
CA THR A 556 -26.24 8.69 38.11
C THR A 556 -25.66 8.44 36.72
N TRP A 557 -24.33 8.46 36.61
CA TRP A 557 -23.63 8.11 35.38
C TRP A 557 -22.29 7.43 35.68
N LYS A 558 -21.98 6.32 34.98
CA LYS A 558 -20.77 5.50 35.20
C LYS A 558 -20.51 5.17 36.69
N GLY A 559 -21.57 4.77 37.41
CA GLY A 559 -21.48 4.38 38.82
C GLY A 559 -21.28 5.54 39.81
N THR A 560 -21.21 6.79 39.34
CA THR A 560 -21.15 7.99 40.19
C THR A 560 -22.53 8.62 40.28
N THR A 561 -23.07 8.75 41.50
CA THR A 561 -24.33 9.44 41.77
C THR A 561 -24.06 10.83 42.32
N THR A 562 -24.61 11.85 41.67
CA THR A 562 -24.64 13.23 42.14
C THR A 562 -26.02 13.52 42.69
N ASN A 563 -26.10 13.87 43.97
CA ASN A 563 -27.32 14.39 44.56
C ASN A 563 -27.48 15.85 44.11
N VAL A 564 -28.32 16.06 43.10
CA VAL A 564 -28.56 17.37 42.47
C VAL A 564 -29.50 18.20 43.33
N MET A 565 -30.46 17.54 43.97
CA MET A 565 -31.35 18.17 44.96
C MET A 565 -31.56 17.21 46.12
N ASP A 566 -31.22 17.66 47.33
CA ASP A 566 -31.33 16.87 48.55
C ASP A 566 -32.76 16.92 49.10
N GLY A 567 -33.45 15.79 49.03
CA GLY A 567 -34.78 15.59 49.61
C GLY A 567 -34.79 15.29 51.12
N GLY A 568 -33.67 15.45 51.81
CA GLY A 568 -33.58 15.35 53.26
C GLY A 568 -34.34 16.45 54.00
N THR A 569 -34.82 16.13 55.20
CA THR A 569 -35.51 17.08 56.07
C THR A 569 -34.48 17.95 56.82
N VAL A 570 -34.51 19.26 56.60
CA VAL A 570 -33.62 20.24 57.28
C VAL A 570 -34.43 21.34 57.96
N SER A 571 -33.78 22.15 58.80
CA SER A 571 -34.47 23.22 59.52
C SER A 571 -34.49 24.53 58.72
N GLN A 572 -35.68 25.15 58.65
CA GLN A 572 -36.02 26.46 58.10
C GLN A 572 -35.85 26.61 56.58
N ASP A 573 -34.65 26.35 56.08
CA ASP A 573 -34.23 26.65 54.72
C ASP A 573 -33.60 25.41 54.07
N GLY A 574 -34.26 24.90 53.02
CA GLY A 574 -33.79 23.75 52.26
C GLY A 574 -32.42 24.01 51.62
N PRO A 575 -31.54 22.98 51.51
CA PRO A 575 -30.23 23.15 50.88
C PRO A 575 -30.39 23.64 49.44
N ASN A 576 -29.48 24.49 48.97
CA ASN A 576 -29.50 24.94 47.59
C ASN A 576 -29.23 23.75 46.65
N PRO A 577 -30.02 23.58 45.57
CA PRO A 577 -29.74 22.55 44.59
C PRO A 577 -28.40 22.83 43.90
N THR A 578 -27.74 21.75 43.51
CA THR A 578 -26.53 21.81 42.69
C THR A 578 -26.93 21.71 41.20
N GLN A 579 -26.01 21.29 40.33
CA GLN A 579 -26.27 21.13 38.91
C GLN A 579 -25.94 19.71 38.50
N ILE A 580 -26.59 19.23 37.43
CA ILE A 580 -26.17 17.98 36.78
C ILE A 580 -24.73 18.17 36.29
N PRO A 581 -23.79 17.25 36.61
CA PRO A 581 -22.42 17.36 36.14
C PRO A 581 -22.37 17.48 34.62
N GLN A 582 -21.47 18.30 34.08
CA GLN A 582 -21.26 18.35 32.65
C GLN A 582 -20.56 17.06 32.18
N ALA A 583 -21.08 16.42 31.14
CA ALA A 583 -20.45 15.25 30.54
C ALA A 583 -19.08 15.61 29.92
N PRO A 584 -18.07 14.73 30.00
CA PRO A 584 -16.90 14.85 29.14
C PRO A 584 -17.31 14.59 27.68
N LYS A 585 -16.56 15.19 26.75
CA LYS A 585 -16.74 14.96 25.31
C LYS A 585 -16.06 13.65 24.91
N ILE A 586 -16.75 12.82 24.13
CA ILE A 586 -16.17 11.64 23.47
C ILE A 586 -15.05 12.12 22.55
N ARG A 587 -13.94 11.38 22.49
CA ARG A 587 -12.80 11.69 21.62
C ARG A 587 -12.95 10.96 20.28
N SER A 588 -12.30 11.48 19.24
CA SER A 588 -12.34 10.84 17.92
C SER A 588 -11.56 9.51 17.94
N TYR A 589 -11.97 8.57 17.09
CA TYR A 589 -11.24 7.32 16.92
C TYR A 589 -9.77 7.57 16.53
N LYS A 590 -9.52 8.50 15.62
CA LYS A 590 -8.17 8.89 15.18
C LYS A 590 -7.27 9.38 16.32
N ASP A 591 -7.83 10.06 17.32
CA ASP A 591 -7.03 10.67 18.40
C ASP A 591 -6.87 9.76 19.62
N SER A 592 -7.82 8.85 19.89
CA SER A 592 -7.85 8.06 21.13
C SER A 592 -8.21 6.58 20.97
N GLY A 593 -8.57 6.12 19.77
CA GLY A 593 -9.09 4.77 19.53
C GLY A 593 -10.49 4.52 20.10
N GLU A 594 -11.23 5.57 20.49
CA GLU A 594 -12.59 5.41 21.02
C GLU A 594 -13.57 5.01 19.90
N THR A 595 -14.31 3.91 20.11
CA THR A 595 -15.20 3.31 19.10
C THR A 595 -16.70 3.44 19.45
N ILE A 596 -17.08 4.47 20.22
CA ILE A 596 -18.47 4.60 20.70
C ILE A 596 -19.45 4.77 19.54
N LEU A 597 -19.27 5.76 18.67
CA LEU A 597 -20.04 5.92 17.44
C LEU A 597 -19.07 5.70 16.28
N TYR A 598 -18.81 4.44 15.96
CA TYR A 598 -17.78 4.01 15.01
C TYR A 598 -18.28 2.80 14.22
N GLU A 599 -18.02 2.81 12.92
CA GLU A 599 -18.25 1.67 12.02
C GLU A 599 -17.11 1.64 10.99
N ASP A 600 -16.49 0.49 10.82
CA ASP A 600 -15.38 0.22 9.91
C ASP A 600 -15.80 -0.70 8.76
N GLN A 601 -14.85 -1.12 7.93
CA GLN A 601 -15.05 -2.04 6.81
C GLN A 601 -16.14 -1.59 5.82
N LEU A 602 -16.27 -0.27 5.64
CA LEU A 602 -17.24 0.34 4.74
C LEU A 602 -16.69 0.35 3.31
N LEU A 603 -16.93 -0.74 2.56
CA LEU A 603 -16.41 -0.95 1.21
C LEU A 603 -16.88 0.12 0.20
N ILE A 604 -15.94 0.76 -0.48
CA ILE A 604 -16.22 1.67 -1.59
C ILE A 604 -16.57 0.85 -2.84
N SER A 605 -17.76 1.09 -3.40
CA SER A 605 -18.23 0.34 -4.57
C SER A 605 -17.38 0.62 -5.83
N GLN A 606 -17.00 -0.44 -6.54
CA GLN A 606 -16.36 -0.39 -7.87
C GLN A 606 -17.19 0.33 -8.95
N SER A 607 -18.46 0.62 -8.69
CA SER A 607 -19.31 1.36 -9.64
C SER A 607 -19.20 2.88 -9.53
N LEU A 608 -18.53 3.38 -8.48
CA LEU A 608 -18.37 4.81 -8.23
C LEU A 608 -17.26 5.38 -9.12
N LEU A 609 -17.60 6.42 -9.87
CA LEU A 609 -16.64 7.19 -10.65
C LEU A 609 -15.68 7.94 -9.73
N ASN A 610 -14.53 8.31 -10.30
CA ASN A 610 -13.57 9.19 -9.66
C ASN A 610 -14.23 10.56 -9.46
N GLU A 611 -14.21 11.07 -8.23
CA GLU A 611 -14.88 12.32 -7.88
C GLU A 611 -14.16 12.94 -6.68
N ALA A 612 -13.74 14.21 -6.81
CA ALA A 612 -13.06 14.96 -5.76
C ALA A 612 -14.04 15.56 -4.76
N ASP A 613 -13.55 15.75 -3.53
CA ASP A 613 -14.15 16.61 -2.51
C ASP A 613 -15.64 16.35 -2.30
N ASN A 614 -16.05 15.07 -2.28
CA ASN A 614 -17.46 14.75 -2.08
C ASN A 614 -17.87 15.15 -0.66
N PRO A 615 -18.87 16.04 -0.53
CA PRO A 615 -19.23 16.58 0.77
C PRO A 615 -19.85 15.53 1.66
N SER A 616 -19.41 15.52 2.92
CA SER A 616 -20.00 14.68 3.95
C SER A 616 -21.02 15.45 4.78
N SER A 617 -22.05 14.76 5.25
CA SER A 617 -23.05 15.31 6.18
C SER A 617 -23.46 14.28 7.22
N GLY A 618 -23.96 14.72 8.36
CA GLY A 618 -24.42 13.79 9.38
C GLY A 618 -25.29 14.44 10.44
N THR A 619 -26.02 13.58 11.15
CA THR A 619 -26.90 13.95 12.27
C THR A 619 -26.70 12.99 13.44
N ILE A 620 -26.73 13.50 14.66
CA ILE A 620 -26.72 12.70 15.89
C ILE A 620 -28.04 12.88 16.64
N ASP A 621 -28.59 11.76 17.08
CA ASP A 621 -29.86 11.70 17.80
C ASP A 621 -29.62 11.44 19.28
N TYR A 622 -30.30 12.22 20.13
CA TYR A 622 -30.31 12.11 21.58
C TYR A 622 -31.72 11.83 22.08
N THR A 623 -31.92 10.75 22.83
CA THR A 623 -33.24 10.33 23.33
C THR A 623 -33.43 10.70 24.80
N LEU A 624 -34.63 11.18 25.13
CA LEU A 624 -35.01 11.60 26.48
C LEU A 624 -35.00 10.43 27.46
N ILE A 625 -34.32 10.61 28.59
CA ILE A 625 -34.24 9.66 29.71
C ILE A 625 -35.38 9.96 30.70
N GLN A 626 -36.01 8.90 31.22
CA GLN A 626 -37.10 9.00 32.19
C GLN A 626 -36.59 8.64 33.60
N PRO A 627 -37.17 9.23 34.67
CA PRO A 627 -38.28 10.20 34.67
C PRO A 627 -37.85 11.62 34.25
N ALA A 628 -38.76 12.36 33.59
CA ALA A 628 -38.55 13.75 33.17
C ALA A 628 -39.74 14.64 33.57
N VAL A 629 -39.48 15.94 33.77
CA VAL A 629 -40.51 16.96 34.03
C VAL A 629 -40.43 17.98 32.90
N GLY A 630 -41.37 17.88 31.95
CA GLY A 630 -41.24 18.59 30.68
C GLY A 630 -40.25 17.90 29.72
N GLY A 631 -39.80 18.64 28.69
CA GLY A 631 -38.93 18.11 27.63
C GLY A 631 -39.68 17.48 26.45
N GLY A 632 -39.08 17.55 25.25
CA GLY A 632 -39.56 16.88 24.04
C GLY A 632 -38.96 15.47 23.89
N GLY A 633 -39.43 14.70 22.90
CA GLY A 633 -38.85 13.40 22.53
C GLY A 633 -37.44 13.50 21.96
N THR A 634 -37.03 12.54 21.12
CA THR A 634 -35.68 12.53 20.51
C THR A 634 -35.33 13.86 19.85
N GLN A 635 -34.16 14.38 20.19
CA GLN A 635 -33.58 15.59 19.62
C GLN A 635 -32.50 15.21 18.61
N SER A 636 -32.51 15.83 17.43
CA SER A 636 -31.54 15.57 16.37
C SER A 636 -30.70 16.82 16.13
N PHE A 637 -29.38 16.64 16.05
CA PHE A 637 -28.42 17.73 15.88
C PHE A 637 -27.48 17.45 14.71
N PRO A 638 -27.03 18.48 13.96
CA PRO A 638 -26.04 18.29 12.91
C PRO A 638 -24.67 17.92 13.49
N ILE A 639 -23.93 17.08 12.78
CA ILE A 639 -22.53 16.76 13.05
C ILE A 639 -21.68 17.68 12.16
N ASN A 640 -20.86 18.56 12.77
CA ASN A 640 -20.05 19.53 12.04
C ASN A 640 -18.78 19.93 12.82
N PRO A 641 -17.58 19.88 12.23
CA PRO A 641 -17.29 19.50 10.84
C PRO A 641 -17.22 17.98 10.60
N ILE A 642 -17.34 17.62 9.32
CA ILE A 642 -17.01 16.31 8.74
C ILE A 642 -16.15 16.59 7.51
N ASN A 643 -15.10 15.81 7.28
CA ASN A 643 -14.24 15.96 6.10
C ASN A 643 -14.95 15.51 4.82
N ASP A 644 -14.49 16.03 3.69
CA ASP A 644 -14.88 15.54 2.38
C ASP A 644 -14.09 14.27 2.02
N VAL A 645 -14.59 13.50 1.05
CA VAL A 645 -13.96 12.26 0.58
C VAL A 645 -13.73 12.32 -0.93
N THR A 646 -12.51 12.02 -1.35
CA THR A 646 -12.11 11.99 -2.76
C THR A 646 -11.92 10.55 -3.22
N VAL A 647 -12.76 10.08 -4.14
CA VAL A 647 -12.64 8.75 -4.75
C VAL A 647 -11.72 8.86 -5.96
N HIS A 648 -10.61 8.12 -5.97
CA HIS A 648 -9.63 8.13 -7.06
C HIS A 648 -9.03 6.74 -7.30
N THR A 649 -9.60 5.99 -8.23
CA THR A 649 -9.09 4.66 -8.60
C THR A 649 -7.93 4.78 -9.57
N PRO A 650 -6.70 4.39 -9.18
CA PRO A 650 -5.49 4.64 -9.97
C PRO A 650 -5.25 3.56 -11.02
N VAL A 651 -4.78 3.99 -12.19
CA VAL A 651 -4.17 3.16 -13.23
C VAL A 651 -2.95 3.88 -13.81
N VAL A 652 -1.94 3.10 -14.17
CA VAL A 652 -0.70 3.55 -14.82
C VAL A 652 -0.46 2.79 -16.13
N ASN A 653 0.38 3.31 -17.01
CA ASN A 653 0.72 2.72 -18.28
C ASN A 653 2.15 3.15 -18.70
N TYR A 654 3.12 2.25 -18.49
CA TYR A 654 4.52 2.44 -18.88
C TYR A 654 4.93 1.28 -19.79
N SER A 655 4.26 1.20 -20.94
CA SER A 655 4.35 0.05 -21.84
C SER A 655 5.65 0.06 -22.63
N LEU A 656 6.12 -1.12 -23.01
CA LEU A 656 7.35 -1.31 -23.79
C LEU A 656 7.11 -2.31 -24.92
N VAL A 657 7.90 -2.19 -25.97
CA VAL A 657 7.95 -3.15 -27.07
C VAL A 657 9.39 -3.66 -27.18
N SER A 658 9.56 -4.96 -27.41
CA SER A 658 10.88 -5.58 -27.61
C SER A 658 11.57 -5.02 -28.85
N ASP A 659 12.88 -4.82 -28.77
CA ASP A 659 13.69 -4.26 -29.84
C ASP A 659 14.64 -5.34 -30.43
N ASP A 660 14.41 -5.74 -31.69
CA ASP A 660 15.16 -6.81 -32.36
C ASP A 660 16.35 -6.28 -33.20
N GLN A 661 17.22 -5.50 -32.55
CA GLN A 661 18.42 -4.89 -33.17
C GLN A 661 19.35 -5.93 -33.81
N ALA A 662 19.44 -7.13 -33.23
CA ALA A 662 20.32 -8.20 -33.70
C ALA A 662 20.00 -8.66 -35.14
N HIS A 663 18.81 -8.35 -35.64
CA HIS A 663 18.34 -8.72 -36.97
C HIS A 663 18.08 -7.49 -37.86
N ASN A 664 18.46 -6.29 -37.40
CA ASN A 664 18.27 -5.04 -38.13
C ASN A 664 19.38 -4.81 -39.18
N GLN A 665 19.00 -4.89 -40.46
CA GLN A 665 19.90 -4.75 -41.61
C GLN A 665 19.94 -3.34 -42.23
N LYS A 666 19.29 -2.35 -41.61
CA LYS A 666 19.22 -0.99 -42.16
C LYS A 666 20.61 -0.37 -42.31
N THR A 667 20.83 0.35 -43.41
CA THR A 667 22.03 1.18 -43.58
C THR A 667 22.14 2.25 -42.49
N GLU A 668 21.01 2.88 -42.17
CA GLU A 668 20.88 3.86 -41.08
C GLU A 668 19.77 3.36 -40.13
N PRO A 669 20.14 2.62 -39.06
CA PRO A 669 19.18 2.18 -38.05
C PRO A 669 18.61 3.35 -37.24
N ASN A 670 17.31 3.30 -36.90
CA ASN A 670 16.68 4.28 -36.04
C ASN A 670 16.79 3.86 -34.56
N ASN A 671 17.70 4.48 -33.81
CA ASN A 671 17.92 4.15 -32.39
C ASN A 671 16.82 4.68 -31.45
N ASP A 672 15.92 5.54 -31.94
CA ASP A 672 14.81 6.09 -31.15
C ASP A 672 13.53 5.23 -31.26
N ARG A 673 13.58 4.12 -32.00
CA ARG A 673 12.44 3.22 -32.25
C ARG A 673 12.85 1.77 -31.99
N ALA A 674 11.94 0.96 -31.44
CA ALA A 674 12.15 -0.47 -31.35
C ALA A 674 12.04 -1.12 -32.74
N ALA A 675 13.03 -1.92 -33.14
CA ALA A 675 13.05 -2.63 -34.41
C ALA A 675 12.15 -3.88 -34.35
N LEU A 676 11.17 -3.94 -35.26
CA LEU A 676 10.31 -5.11 -35.47
C LEU A 676 10.61 -5.73 -36.83
N ILE A 677 11.03 -6.99 -36.86
CA ILE A 677 11.45 -7.65 -38.10
C ILE A 677 10.32 -8.51 -38.67
N LEU A 678 10.08 -8.38 -39.98
CA LEU A 678 9.05 -9.17 -40.67
C LEU A 678 9.27 -10.69 -40.51
N GLU A 679 8.18 -11.42 -40.26
CA GLU A 679 8.16 -12.86 -39.96
C GLU A 679 8.85 -13.30 -38.68
N ARG A 680 9.02 -12.38 -37.71
CA ARG A 680 9.59 -12.70 -36.41
C ARG A 680 8.62 -12.38 -35.27
N PRO A 681 8.72 -13.13 -34.15
CA PRO A 681 7.96 -12.79 -32.96
C PRO A 681 8.54 -11.53 -32.31
N PHE A 682 7.67 -10.74 -31.68
CA PHE A 682 8.05 -9.62 -30.83
C PHE A 682 7.16 -9.59 -29.59
N SER A 683 7.64 -9.02 -28.51
CA SER A 683 6.93 -8.98 -27.23
C SER A 683 6.57 -7.55 -26.86
N VAL A 684 5.40 -7.37 -26.27
CA VAL A 684 5.01 -6.13 -25.60
C VAL A 684 4.92 -6.37 -24.11
N ARG A 685 5.36 -5.40 -23.31
CA ARG A 685 5.26 -5.43 -21.85
C ARG A 685 4.32 -4.31 -21.40
N ILE A 686 3.25 -4.67 -20.70
CA ILE A 686 2.27 -3.73 -20.14
C ILE A 686 2.31 -3.88 -18.62
N PRO A 687 3.20 -3.16 -17.92
CA PRO A 687 3.31 -3.23 -16.48
C PRO A 687 2.06 -2.67 -15.80
N THR A 688 1.77 -3.16 -14.60
CA THR A 688 0.77 -2.60 -13.69
C THR A 688 1.44 -1.78 -12.58
N GLU A 689 2.77 -1.68 -12.62
CA GLU A 689 3.57 -0.89 -11.70
C GLU A 689 4.08 0.38 -12.37
N GLY A 690 4.27 1.42 -11.57
CA GLY A 690 4.86 2.68 -12.00
C GLY A 690 4.40 3.84 -11.14
N GLN A 691 4.90 5.04 -11.46
CA GLN A 691 4.62 6.26 -10.72
C GLN A 691 3.19 6.77 -10.99
N HIS A 692 2.49 7.11 -9.90
CA HIS A 692 1.24 7.90 -9.91
C HIS A 692 1.41 9.19 -9.09
N THR A 693 0.33 9.80 -8.60
CA THR A 693 0.39 10.92 -7.64
C THR A 693 1.16 10.54 -6.37
N SER A 694 1.63 11.54 -5.60
CA SER A 694 2.37 11.33 -4.36
C SER A 694 1.48 11.26 -3.10
N TYR A 695 0.17 11.06 -3.27
CA TYR A 695 -0.75 10.92 -2.14
C TYR A 695 -0.40 9.68 -1.30
N PRO A 696 -0.71 9.67 0.02
CA PRO A 696 -0.60 8.46 0.83
C PRO A 696 -1.35 7.30 0.16
N GLY A 697 -0.70 6.15 0.03
CA GLY A 697 -1.26 5.00 -0.67
C GLY A 697 -1.17 5.10 -2.20
N TYR A 698 -0.58 6.17 -2.76
CA TYR A 698 -0.19 6.27 -4.17
C TYR A 698 1.35 6.29 -4.26
N GLY A 699 1.91 6.70 -5.40
CA GLY A 699 3.35 6.75 -5.65
C GLY A 699 3.82 5.77 -6.73
N ASP A 700 5.08 5.36 -6.66
CA ASP A 700 5.64 4.32 -7.53
C ASP A 700 5.40 2.93 -6.93
N ARG A 701 4.39 2.23 -7.45
CA ARG A 701 3.99 0.90 -6.93
C ARG A 701 3.17 0.12 -7.93
N ASN A 702 2.80 -1.10 -7.55
CA ASN A 702 1.89 -1.95 -8.32
C ASN A 702 0.41 -1.62 -8.05
N TYR A 703 -0.33 -1.31 -9.11
CA TYR A 703 -1.74 -0.95 -9.12
C TYR A 703 -2.66 -2.03 -9.70
N ALA A 704 -2.16 -3.25 -9.97
CA ALA A 704 -2.92 -4.33 -10.61
C ALA A 704 -4.32 -4.57 -10.01
N LYS A 705 -4.48 -4.38 -8.68
CA LYS A 705 -5.76 -4.50 -7.95
C LYS A 705 -6.87 -3.67 -8.60
N TYR A 706 -6.55 -2.49 -9.13
CA TYR A 706 -7.54 -1.51 -9.60
C TYR A 706 -7.78 -1.54 -11.11
N TYR A 707 -7.23 -2.53 -11.81
CA TYR A 707 -7.33 -2.63 -13.26
C TYR A 707 -8.54 -3.47 -13.64
N ARG A 708 -9.37 -2.94 -14.54
CA ARG A 708 -10.37 -3.76 -15.24
C ARG A 708 -9.72 -4.59 -16.33
N ILE A 709 -8.92 -3.93 -17.16
CA ILE A 709 -8.40 -4.50 -18.40
C ILE A 709 -7.19 -3.72 -18.92
N LYS A 710 -6.26 -4.44 -19.55
CA LYS A 710 -5.13 -3.88 -20.29
C LYS A 710 -5.34 -4.13 -21.77
N GLN A 711 -4.98 -3.17 -22.62
CA GLN A 711 -5.17 -3.31 -24.06
C GLN A 711 -3.98 -2.73 -24.85
N VAL A 712 -3.70 -3.37 -25.98
CA VAL A 712 -2.74 -2.90 -26.99
C VAL A 712 -3.44 -2.85 -28.35
N LYS A 713 -3.09 -1.87 -29.17
CA LYS A 713 -3.58 -1.72 -30.54
C LYS A 713 -2.42 -1.45 -31.47
N PHE A 714 -2.25 -2.35 -32.44
CA PHE A 714 -1.22 -2.20 -33.47
C PHE A 714 -1.78 -1.46 -34.68
N PRO A 715 -1.05 -0.51 -35.27
CA PRO A 715 -1.42 0.14 -36.53
C PRO A 715 -1.17 -0.75 -37.76
N PHE A 716 -0.77 -2.01 -37.55
CA PHE A 716 -0.53 -3.04 -38.55
C PHE A 716 -1.12 -4.38 -38.08
N ASP A 717 -1.23 -5.33 -39.00
CA ASP A 717 -1.73 -6.67 -38.73
C ASP A 717 -0.78 -7.47 -37.84
N VAL A 718 -1.31 -8.25 -36.90
CA VAL A 718 -0.51 -9.15 -36.06
C VAL A 718 -1.21 -10.50 -35.84
N PHE A 719 -0.43 -11.54 -35.55
CA PHE A 719 -0.96 -12.80 -35.04
C PHE A 719 -0.62 -12.99 -33.56
N SER A 720 -1.38 -13.84 -32.88
CA SER A 720 -0.93 -14.46 -31.62
C SER A 720 0.39 -15.22 -31.83
N GLN A 721 1.16 -15.43 -30.76
CA GLN A 721 2.45 -16.14 -30.81
C GLN A 721 2.41 -17.49 -31.54
N ASP A 722 1.35 -18.27 -31.33
CA ASP A 722 1.11 -19.59 -31.93
C ASP A 722 0.51 -19.53 -33.36
N LYS A 723 0.27 -18.32 -33.87
CA LYS A 723 -0.38 -18.04 -35.16
C LYS A 723 -1.80 -18.58 -35.28
N SER A 724 -2.47 -18.89 -34.16
CA SER A 724 -3.84 -19.42 -34.17
C SER A 724 -4.91 -18.33 -34.28
N HIS A 725 -4.60 -17.11 -33.82
CA HIS A 725 -5.51 -15.97 -33.86
C HIS A 725 -4.92 -14.80 -34.65
N PHE A 726 -5.75 -14.19 -35.49
CA PHE A 726 -5.38 -13.03 -36.30
C PHE A 726 -6.05 -11.77 -35.77
N TYR A 727 -5.26 -10.70 -35.59
CA TYR A 727 -5.74 -9.39 -35.20
C TYR A 727 -5.49 -8.41 -36.35
N PRO A 728 -6.56 -7.92 -37.02
CA PRO A 728 -6.43 -6.88 -38.04
C PRO A 728 -5.87 -5.59 -37.44
N GLN A 729 -5.15 -4.82 -38.24
CA GLN A 729 -4.69 -3.48 -37.86
C GLN A 729 -5.82 -2.62 -37.25
N GLY A 730 -5.49 -1.80 -36.25
CA GLY A 730 -6.44 -0.91 -35.57
C GLY A 730 -7.38 -1.62 -34.58
N THR A 731 -7.16 -2.89 -34.26
CA THR A 731 -7.97 -3.64 -33.30
C THR A 731 -7.38 -3.55 -31.88
N TRP A 732 -8.20 -3.20 -30.90
CA TRP A 732 -7.83 -3.30 -29.47
C TRP A 732 -7.80 -4.77 -29.03
N ILE A 733 -6.65 -5.22 -28.55
CA ILE A 733 -6.40 -6.59 -28.09
C ILE A 733 -6.33 -6.58 -26.56
N ASN A 734 -7.15 -7.41 -25.92
CA ASN A 734 -7.18 -7.53 -24.46
C ASN A 734 -6.01 -8.39 -23.95
N VAL A 735 -5.26 -7.86 -23.00
CA VAL A 735 -4.21 -8.58 -22.28
C VAL A 735 -4.67 -8.79 -20.83
N PRO A 736 -4.59 -10.01 -20.28
CA PRO A 736 -4.92 -10.26 -18.87
C PRO A 736 -4.11 -9.37 -17.92
N VAL A 737 -4.72 -8.84 -16.87
CA VAL A 737 -4.06 -7.93 -15.91
C VAL A 737 -2.80 -8.56 -15.30
N THR A 738 -2.86 -9.84 -14.95
CA THR A 738 -1.75 -10.61 -14.36
C THR A 738 -0.60 -10.90 -15.34
N GLN A 739 -0.83 -10.77 -16.65
CA GLN A 739 0.17 -11.04 -17.68
C GLN A 739 0.89 -9.75 -18.07
N LEU A 740 2.15 -9.59 -17.65
CA LEU A 740 2.93 -8.38 -17.95
C LEU A 740 3.46 -8.41 -19.38
N ASP A 741 3.95 -9.54 -19.86
CA ASP A 741 4.55 -9.70 -21.19
C ASP A 741 3.64 -10.51 -22.12
N THR A 742 3.46 -10.06 -23.37
CA THR A 742 2.68 -10.77 -24.39
C THR A 742 3.43 -10.80 -25.71
N THR A 743 3.58 -11.99 -26.29
CA THR A 743 4.28 -12.18 -27.58
C THR A 743 3.29 -12.25 -28.73
N PHE A 744 3.59 -11.51 -29.78
CA PHE A 744 2.88 -11.48 -31.06
C PHE A 744 3.81 -11.91 -32.19
N TYR A 745 3.24 -12.22 -33.35
CA TYR A 745 3.99 -12.56 -34.54
C TYR A 745 3.67 -11.58 -35.68
N LEU A 746 4.71 -11.01 -36.28
CA LEU A 746 4.57 -10.01 -37.35
C LEU A 746 4.43 -10.69 -38.74
N PRO A 747 3.30 -10.53 -39.45
CA PRO A 747 3.12 -11.04 -40.80
C PRO A 747 4.04 -10.35 -41.82
N VAL A 748 4.44 -11.08 -42.86
CA VAL A 748 5.36 -10.57 -43.89
C VAL A 748 4.76 -9.47 -44.78
N TRP A 749 3.44 -9.37 -44.86
CA TRP A 749 2.75 -8.41 -45.74
C TRP A 749 2.53 -7.05 -45.11
N VAL A 750 2.90 -6.88 -43.85
CA VAL A 750 2.94 -5.56 -43.23
C VAL A 750 3.97 -4.70 -43.97
N ASP A 751 3.57 -3.49 -44.35
CA ASP A 751 4.48 -2.54 -45.00
C ASP A 751 5.62 -2.17 -44.04
N GLU A 752 6.83 -2.02 -44.57
CA GLU A 752 7.95 -1.44 -43.81
C GLU A 752 7.70 0.05 -43.51
N GLY A 753 8.13 0.50 -42.34
CA GLY A 753 8.05 1.92 -41.97
C GLY A 753 7.93 2.18 -40.47
N ASP A 754 7.74 3.46 -40.15
CA ASP A 754 7.57 3.95 -38.79
C ASP A 754 6.11 3.84 -38.33
N TYR A 755 5.91 3.30 -37.13
CA TYR A 755 4.60 3.09 -36.53
C TYR A 755 4.56 3.51 -35.06
N GLN A 756 3.35 3.83 -34.58
CA GLN A 756 3.05 4.07 -33.17
C GLN A 756 2.12 2.97 -32.66
N VAL A 757 2.59 2.18 -31.69
CA VAL A 757 1.77 1.18 -31.02
C VAL A 757 1.08 1.84 -29.83
N GLU A 758 -0.24 1.78 -29.79
CA GLU A 758 -1.04 2.41 -28.74
C GLU A 758 -1.38 1.41 -27.63
N PHE A 759 -1.23 1.84 -26.39
CA PHE A 759 -1.56 1.08 -25.20
C PHE A 759 -2.58 1.84 -24.37
N ARG A 760 -3.48 1.12 -23.71
CA ARG A 760 -4.33 1.71 -22.67
C ARG A 760 -4.67 0.73 -21.57
N ASN A 761 -4.66 1.25 -20.35
CA ASN A 761 -5.04 0.54 -19.14
C ASN A 761 -6.26 1.21 -18.54
N ILE A 762 -7.30 0.43 -18.25
CA ILE A 762 -8.61 0.94 -17.86
C ILE A 762 -8.89 0.55 -16.41
N ALA A 763 -9.23 1.53 -15.58
CA ALA A 763 -9.58 1.33 -14.17
C ALA A 763 -10.84 0.47 -14.00
N GLU A 764 -10.94 -0.26 -12.90
CA GLU A 764 -12.10 -1.09 -12.53
C GLU A 764 -13.41 -0.30 -12.48
N ASN A 765 -13.32 0.97 -12.07
CA ASN A 765 -14.46 1.87 -11.94
C ASN A 765 -14.77 2.71 -13.19
N ALA A 766 -14.05 2.47 -14.29
CA ALA A 766 -14.33 3.15 -15.55
C ALA A 766 -15.74 2.80 -16.06
N PRO A 767 -16.57 3.75 -16.51
CA PRO A 767 -17.89 3.43 -17.01
C PRO A 767 -17.82 2.65 -18.34
N SER A 768 -18.84 1.84 -18.61
CA SER A 768 -18.87 0.93 -19.77
C SER A 768 -19.02 1.64 -21.12
N ASN A 769 -19.59 2.85 -21.11
CA ASN A 769 -19.81 3.71 -22.27
C ASN A 769 -18.86 4.93 -22.29
N TYR A 770 -17.75 4.90 -21.56
CA TYR A 770 -16.90 6.07 -21.42
C TYR A 770 -16.22 6.44 -22.74
N ASN A 771 -16.49 7.67 -23.21
CA ASN A 771 -15.85 8.24 -24.38
C ASN A 771 -14.39 8.60 -24.04
N ALA A 772 -13.48 7.64 -24.24
CA ALA A 772 -12.04 7.76 -24.47
C ALA A 772 -11.35 9.10 -24.12
N GLN A 773 -11.47 9.56 -22.88
CA GLN A 773 -10.59 10.58 -22.33
C GLN A 773 -9.54 9.86 -21.50
N ASP A 774 -8.46 9.50 -22.17
CA ASP A 774 -7.25 8.95 -21.61
C ASP A 774 -6.29 10.05 -21.18
N GLU A 775 -5.40 9.68 -20.26
CA GLU A 775 -4.29 10.52 -19.82
C GLU A 775 -2.98 9.75 -20.01
N PRO A 776 -1.93 10.37 -20.56
CA PRO A 776 -0.63 9.72 -20.70
C PRO A 776 -0.07 9.25 -19.35
N ASP A 777 0.57 8.08 -19.34
CA ASP A 777 1.29 7.45 -18.22
C ASP A 777 0.45 7.05 -17.01
N ALA A 778 -0.46 7.89 -16.55
CA ALA A 778 -1.27 7.66 -15.35
C ALA A 778 -2.53 8.54 -15.38
N ASN A 779 -3.63 8.05 -14.80
CA ASN A 779 -4.84 8.86 -14.63
C ASN A 779 -4.73 9.81 -13.41
N LEU A 780 -3.85 10.81 -13.50
CA LEU A 780 -3.62 11.79 -12.45
C LEU A 780 -4.83 12.70 -12.24
N ASN A 781 -5.52 13.09 -13.31
CA ASN A 781 -6.75 13.84 -13.22
C ASN A 781 -7.94 12.90 -13.00
N LEU A 782 -8.77 13.23 -12.00
CA LEU A 782 -9.94 12.45 -11.61
C LEU A 782 -10.96 12.26 -12.74
N VAL A 783 -11.01 13.15 -13.74
CA VAL A 783 -11.88 12.95 -14.92
C VAL A 783 -11.44 11.73 -15.75
N HIS A 784 -10.18 11.30 -15.65
CA HIS A 784 -9.66 10.18 -16.43
C HIS A 784 -9.75 8.85 -15.65
N HIS A 785 -10.15 7.81 -16.38
CA HIS A 785 -10.20 6.43 -15.90
C HIS A 785 -9.29 5.50 -16.72
N ILE A 786 -8.53 6.09 -17.64
CA ILE A 786 -7.72 5.38 -18.61
C ILE A 786 -6.34 6.03 -18.61
N ALA A 787 -5.30 5.22 -18.37
CA ALA A 787 -3.92 5.62 -18.61
C ALA A 787 -3.51 5.12 -20.00
N SER A 788 -3.02 6.00 -20.86
CA SER A 788 -2.52 5.66 -22.20
C SER A 788 -1.02 5.81 -22.32
N ASP A 789 -0.46 5.12 -23.31
CA ASP A 789 0.95 5.20 -23.66
C ASP A 789 1.10 4.86 -25.14
N GLU A 790 2.16 5.37 -25.76
CA GLU A 790 2.51 5.12 -27.15
C GLU A 790 3.98 4.73 -27.26
N VAL A 791 4.25 3.59 -27.88
CA VAL A 791 5.62 3.14 -28.15
C VAL A 791 5.92 3.24 -29.64
N SER A 792 6.99 3.95 -29.97
CA SER A 792 7.50 4.11 -31.32
C SER A 792 8.25 2.85 -31.78
N VAL A 793 7.84 2.30 -32.92
CA VAL A 793 8.44 1.11 -33.53
C VAL A 793 8.75 1.34 -35.00
N GLU A 794 9.70 0.59 -35.55
CA GLU A 794 10.03 0.56 -36.98
C GLU A 794 9.88 -0.88 -37.48
N VAL A 795 9.05 -1.11 -38.51
CA VAL A 795 8.93 -2.41 -39.17
C VAL A 795 9.93 -2.51 -40.31
N ILE A 796 10.77 -3.54 -40.28
CA ILE A 796 11.95 -3.67 -41.14
C ILE A 796 11.93 -5.02 -41.86
N GLY A 797 12.25 -4.98 -43.16
CA GLY A 797 12.46 -6.14 -44.02
C GLY A 797 13.82 -6.82 -43.84
N ARG A 798 14.12 -7.79 -44.70
CA ARG A 798 15.41 -8.51 -44.69
C ARG A 798 15.90 -8.85 -46.09
N LEU A 799 17.21 -8.91 -46.28
CA LEU A 799 17.97 -9.45 -47.40
C LEU A 799 18.74 -10.69 -46.91
N TYR A 800 18.56 -11.84 -47.56
CA TYR A 800 19.01 -13.14 -47.01
C TYR A 800 19.10 -14.27 -48.04
N ASP A 801 19.58 -15.44 -47.61
CA ASP A 801 19.59 -16.69 -48.36
C ASP A 801 20.40 -16.64 -49.68
N PHE A 802 21.52 -15.91 -49.72
CA PHE A 802 22.39 -15.93 -50.89
C PHE A 802 22.94 -17.33 -51.17
N ARG A 803 22.85 -17.74 -52.45
CA ARG A 803 23.37 -19.02 -52.91
C ARG A 803 23.73 -19.04 -54.38
N ILE A 804 24.66 -19.92 -54.71
CA ILE A 804 25.02 -20.29 -56.09
C ILE A 804 24.21 -21.52 -56.50
N THR A 805 23.53 -21.44 -57.63
CA THR A 805 22.56 -22.45 -58.11
C THR A 805 22.98 -23.19 -59.37
N ASP A 806 23.94 -22.67 -60.14
CA ASP A 806 24.52 -23.39 -61.28
C ASP A 806 25.88 -22.76 -61.65
N ILE A 807 26.77 -23.55 -62.24
CA ILE A 807 28.06 -23.11 -62.78
C ILE A 807 28.18 -23.61 -64.23
N ALA A 808 28.57 -22.73 -65.15
CA ALA A 808 28.65 -23.04 -66.57
C ALA A 808 29.88 -23.88 -66.96
N ASP A 809 30.93 -23.89 -66.13
CA ASP A 809 32.12 -24.72 -66.31
C ASP A 809 31.74 -26.21 -66.31
N TYR A 810 32.13 -26.93 -67.38
CA TYR A 810 31.80 -28.35 -67.57
C TYR A 810 32.28 -29.24 -66.41
N SER A 811 33.33 -28.83 -65.70
CA SER A 811 33.86 -29.55 -64.54
C SER A 811 32.86 -29.60 -63.38
N TRP A 812 31.87 -28.71 -63.36
CA TRP A 812 30.84 -28.59 -62.32
C TRP A 812 29.46 -29.06 -62.77
N GLU A 813 29.30 -29.47 -64.03
CA GLU A 813 27.99 -29.78 -64.61
C GLU A 813 27.25 -30.87 -63.83
N ASN A 814 27.92 -31.98 -63.51
CA ASN A 814 27.32 -33.10 -62.79
C ASN A 814 27.06 -32.83 -61.30
N VAL A 815 27.45 -31.66 -60.78
CA VAL A 815 27.09 -31.21 -59.41
C VAL A 815 25.69 -30.62 -59.42
N PHE A 816 25.41 -29.74 -60.38
CA PHE A 816 24.16 -28.98 -60.45
C PHE A 816 23.12 -29.64 -61.36
N ARG A 817 23.53 -30.50 -62.29
CA ARG A 817 22.66 -31.10 -63.32
C ARG A 817 22.70 -32.62 -63.26
N THR A 818 21.56 -33.26 -63.52
CA THR A 818 21.40 -34.72 -63.35
C THR A 818 22.26 -35.55 -64.30
N THR A 819 22.55 -35.02 -65.48
CA THR A 819 23.39 -35.61 -66.53
C THR A 819 24.03 -34.51 -67.35
N GLU A 820 25.19 -34.80 -67.96
CA GLU A 820 25.88 -33.89 -68.88
C GLU A 820 24.95 -33.39 -70.00
N GLY A 821 25.04 -32.11 -70.32
CA GLY A 821 24.21 -31.43 -71.31
C GLY A 821 22.72 -31.32 -70.95
N SER A 822 22.28 -31.70 -69.75
CA SER A 822 20.88 -31.51 -69.28
C SER A 822 20.65 -30.08 -68.76
N SER A 823 19.39 -29.68 -68.56
CA SER A 823 19.02 -28.51 -67.76
C SER A 823 18.35 -28.88 -66.44
N THR A 824 18.04 -30.16 -66.24
CA THR A 824 17.36 -30.65 -65.03
C THR A 824 18.29 -30.53 -63.83
N PRO A 825 17.91 -29.79 -62.77
CA PRO A 825 18.78 -29.58 -61.62
C PRO A 825 18.84 -30.81 -60.71
N THR A 826 19.96 -31.01 -60.02
CA THR A 826 20.12 -32.02 -58.94
C THR A 826 19.45 -31.60 -57.64
N GLY A 827 19.20 -30.30 -57.47
CA GLY A 827 18.76 -29.68 -56.22
C GLY A 827 19.91 -29.22 -55.32
N VAL A 828 21.17 -29.45 -55.70
CA VAL A 828 22.34 -28.95 -54.98
C VAL A 828 22.49 -27.44 -55.19
N SER A 829 22.84 -26.72 -54.12
CA SER A 829 23.17 -25.29 -54.15
C SER A 829 24.25 -25.01 -53.11
N TYR A 830 25.05 -23.98 -53.34
CA TYR A 830 26.08 -23.55 -52.40
C TYR A 830 25.61 -22.28 -51.68
N TRP A 831 25.33 -22.39 -50.38
CA TRP A 831 24.76 -21.33 -49.56
C TRP A 831 25.84 -20.51 -48.87
N VAL A 832 25.50 -19.31 -48.36
CA VAL A 832 26.42 -18.53 -47.50
C VAL A 832 27.07 -19.40 -46.42
N GLY A 833 26.28 -20.12 -45.62
CA GLY A 833 26.78 -20.99 -44.58
C GLY A 833 25.80 -22.10 -44.23
N THR A 834 26.07 -22.77 -43.12
CA THR A 834 25.27 -23.93 -42.66
C THR A 834 24.00 -23.54 -41.92
N LEU A 835 23.76 -22.24 -41.68
CA LEU A 835 22.63 -21.72 -40.94
C LEU A 835 21.62 -21.00 -41.86
N GLY A 836 20.41 -20.83 -41.35
CA GLY A 836 19.30 -20.10 -41.96
C GLY A 836 19.38 -18.60 -41.70
N ILE A 837 18.36 -17.87 -42.16
CA ILE A 837 18.26 -16.41 -42.04
C ILE A 837 18.44 -15.89 -40.61
N ASP A 838 17.97 -16.64 -39.60
CA ASP A 838 18.01 -16.27 -38.18
C ASP A 838 18.94 -17.18 -37.36
N GLY A 839 19.88 -17.88 -38.01
CA GLY A 839 20.89 -18.72 -37.34
C GLY A 839 20.48 -20.16 -37.06
N ASP A 840 19.26 -20.59 -37.41
CA ASP A 840 18.84 -21.99 -37.27
C ASP A 840 19.57 -22.94 -38.24
N PRO A 841 19.90 -24.19 -37.87
CA PRO A 841 20.59 -25.12 -38.78
C PRO A 841 19.82 -25.41 -40.07
N ARG A 842 20.48 -25.24 -41.23
CA ARG A 842 19.91 -25.53 -42.56
C ARG A 842 19.95 -27.02 -42.93
N GLY A 843 20.76 -27.81 -42.23
CA GLY A 843 20.90 -29.25 -42.48
C GLY A 843 21.70 -29.60 -43.74
N ILE A 844 22.64 -28.74 -44.16
CA ILE A 844 23.54 -28.98 -45.30
C ILE A 844 24.96 -29.33 -44.83
N GLU A 845 25.73 -30.03 -45.67
CA GLU A 845 27.16 -30.24 -45.43
C GLU A 845 27.96 -28.95 -45.68
N GLU A 846 29.00 -28.73 -44.88
CA GLU A 846 29.93 -27.59 -44.99
C GLU A 846 30.53 -27.42 -46.39
N ARG A 847 30.73 -28.50 -47.15
CA ARG A 847 31.25 -28.41 -48.53
C ARG A 847 30.33 -27.64 -49.48
N PHE A 848 29.02 -27.62 -49.20
CA PHE A 848 27.99 -26.93 -49.98
C PHE A 848 27.77 -25.49 -49.49
N THR A 849 28.85 -24.85 -49.04
CA THR A 849 28.86 -23.43 -48.65
C THR A 849 29.74 -22.62 -49.62
N THR A 850 29.51 -21.32 -49.68
CA THR A 850 30.39 -20.39 -50.37
C THR A 850 31.65 -20.14 -49.54
N PRO A 851 32.80 -19.86 -50.19
CA PRO A 851 33.00 -19.75 -51.62
C PRO A 851 33.11 -21.11 -52.32
N ILE A 852 32.77 -21.15 -53.61
CA ILE A 852 33.18 -22.25 -54.50
C ILE A 852 34.70 -22.24 -54.60
N ARG A 853 35.35 -23.32 -54.13
CA ARG A 853 36.80 -23.41 -54.06
C ARG A 853 37.29 -24.86 -54.31
N PRO A 854 38.60 -25.08 -54.44
CA PRO A 854 39.18 -26.41 -54.27
C PRO A 854 38.69 -27.05 -52.96
N GLY A 855 38.11 -28.24 -53.04
CA GLY A 855 37.49 -28.97 -51.93
C GLY A 855 35.95 -28.90 -51.90
N SER A 856 35.34 -27.91 -52.55
CA SER A 856 33.87 -27.77 -52.61
C SER A 856 33.19 -28.84 -53.47
N HIS A 857 33.90 -29.36 -54.49
CA HIS A 857 33.34 -30.34 -55.42
C HIS A 857 33.10 -31.71 -54.73
N PRO A 858 31.88 -32.30 -54.78
CA PRO A 858 31.53 -33.51 -54.04
C PRO A 858 32.19 -34.79 -54.60
N ILE A 859 32.51 -34.83 -55.91
CA ILE A 859 33.15 -35.99 -56.55
C ILE A 859 34.66 -36.02 -56.23
N GLU A 860 35.15 -37.16 -55.73
CA GLU A 860 36.53 -37.36 -55.26
C GLU A 860 37.61 -37.04 -56.31
N GLY A 861 37.35 -37.32 -57.60
CA GLY A 861 38.29 -37.02 -58.69
C GLY A 861 38.45 -35.53 -59.05
N HIS A 862 37.57 -34.65 -58.55
CA HIS A 862 37.54 -33.21 -58.89
C HIS A 862 37.85 -32.30 -57.70
N ARG A 863 38.44 -32.87 -56.64
CA ARG A 863 38.66 -32.19 -55.36
C ARG A 863 39.52 -30.91 -55.43
N ASN A 864 40.28 -30.67 -56.48
CA ASN A 864 41.13 -29.47 -56.63
C ASN A 864 40.65 -28.49 -57.70
N VAL A 865 39.45 -28.73 -58.24
CA VAL A 865 38.89 -27.90 -59.29
C VAL A 865 38.35 -26.61 -58.67
N ALA A 866 38.75 -25.49 -59.25
CA ALA A 866 38.08 -24.20 -59.11
C ALA A 866 37.44 -23.83 -60.47
N ILE A 867 36.72 -22.72 -60.55
CA ILE A 867 36.07 -22.31 -61.80
C ILE A 867 37.14 -21.73 -62.76
N LYS A 868 37.10 -22.03 -64.07
CA LYS A 868 37.98 -21.34 -65.04
C LYS A 868 37.44 -19.94 -65.38
N THR A 869 38.31 -18.97 -65.62
CA THR A 869 37.90 -17.60 -65.99
C THR A 869 37.10 -17.60 -67.28
N GLY A 870 36.12 -16.70 -67.43
CA GLY A 870 35.20 -16.67 -68.57
C GLY A 870 33.94 -17.52 -68.43
N TYR A 871 33.91 -18.53 -67.55
CA TYR A 871 32.66 -19.21 -67.20
C TYR A 871 31.87 -18.40 -66.18
N HIS A 872 30.55 -18.35 -66.38
CA HIS A 872 29.63 -17.71 -65.46
C HIS A 872 29.06 -18.69 -64.43
N PHE A 873 28.76 -18.17 -63.26
CA PHE A 873 27.93 -18.83 -62.26
C PHE A 873 26.61 -18.08 -62.12
N LYS A 874 25.58 -18.82 -61.75
CA LYS A 874 24.23 -18.30 -61.49
C LYS A 874 24.00 -18.31 -59.99
N PHE A 875 23.36 -17.26 -59.50
CA PHE A 875 23.03 -17.13 -58.10
C PHE A 875 21.63 -16.55 -57.93
N ASP A 876 21.07 -16.79 -56.75
CA ASP A 876 19.87 -16.13 -56.28
C ASP A 876 19.93 -15.91 -54.77
N PHE A 877 19.09 -14.99 -54.31
CA PHE A 877 18.88 -14.64 -52.91
C PHE A 877 17.48 -14.04 -52.77
N LYS A 878 17.08 -13.75 -51.53
CA LYS A 878 15.74 -13.27 -51.24
C LYS A 878 15.75 -11.93 -50.54
N THR A 879 14.68 -11.18 -50.75
CA THR A 879 14.27 -10.07 -49.90
C THR A 879 12.89 -10.32 -49.34
N LYS A 880 12.59 -9.72 -48.19
CA LYS A 880 11.22 -9.57 -47.71
C LYS A 880 10.99 -8.13 -47.27
N GLY A 881 9.77 -7.64 -47.46
CA GLY A 881 9.37 -6.24 -47.24
C GLY A 881 9.02 -5.52 -48.55
N ASN A 882 9.18 -4.20 -48.56
CA ASN A 882 8.76 -3.27 -49.59
C ASN A 882 9.75 -3.18 -50.76
N MET A 883 10.15 -4.33 -51.30
CA MET A 883 11.08 -4.48 -52.44
C MET A 883 10.37 -4.96 -53.71
N PHE A 884 9.10 -4.54 -53.92
CA PHE A 884 8.23 -4.97 -55.04
C PHE A 884 7.88 -3.84 -56.02
N GLY A 885 8.34 -2.61 -55.80
CA GLY A 885 8.21 -1.48 -56.71
C GLY A 885 9.02 -1.64 -58.00
N PRO A 886 8.73 -0.80 -59.02
CA PRO A 886 9.38 -0.87 -60.33
C PRO A 886 10.80 -0.29 -60.36
N GLU A 887 11.13 0.59 -59.41
CA GLU A 887 12.47 1.20 -59.27
C GLU A 887 13.31 0.55 -58.17
N ASP A 888 12.80 -0.53 -57.57
CA ASP A 888 13.54 -1.30 -56.58
C ASP A 888 14.55 -2.21 -57.25
N GLY A 889 15.69 -2.40 -56.62
CA GLY A 889 16.77 -3.21 -57.17
C GLY A 889 17.79 -3.65 -56.13
N ILE A 890 18.74 -4.48 -56.55
CA ILE A 890 19.84 -4.93 -55.69
C ILE A 890 21.17 -4.54 -56.31
N ARG A 891 21.94 -3.72 -55.59
CA ARG A 891 23.29 -3.32 -55.97
C ARG A 891 24.25 -4.38 -55.47
N ILE A 892 25.10 -4.85 -56.38
CA ILE A 892 26.18 -5.77 -56.06
C ILE A 892 27.48 -5.09 -56.49
N THR A 893 28.39 -4.93 -55.56
CA THR A 893 29.71 -4.32 -55.79
C THR A 893 30.79 -5.39 -55.63
N PRO A 894 31.30 -5.97 -56.73
CA PRO A 894 32.37 -6.95 -56.65
C PRO A 894 33.72 -6.32 -56.28
N SER A 895 34.51 -7.06 -55.50
CA SER A 895 35.93 -6.79 -55.29
C SER A 895 36.75 -8.05 -55.56
N PHE A 896 38.03 -7.87 -55.91
CA PHE A 896 38.88 -8.95 -56.40
C PHE A 896 40.14 -9.10 -55.53
N TYR A 897 40.44 -10.35 -55.19
CA TYR A 897 41.65 -10.73 -54.48
C TYR A 897 42.39 -11.84 -55.23
N PHE A 898 43.68 -11.94 -55.02
CA PHE A 898 44.47 -13.09 -55.45
C PHE A 898 45.03 -13.82 -54.24
N VAL A 899 45.04 -15.15 -54.29
CA VAL A 899 45.64 -16.02 -53.28
C VAL A 899 46.49 -17.10 -53.96
N THR A 900 47.64 -17.45 -53.39
CA THR A 900 48.48 -18.52 -53.94
C THR A 900 47.84 -19.90 -53.71
N LYS A 901 48.24 -20.92 -54.48
CA LYS A 901 47.61 -22.27 -54.43
C LYS A 901 47.72 -22.97 -53.08
N ASP A 902 48.69 -22.60 -52.25
CA ASP A 902 48.88 -23.06 -50.87
C ASP A 902 48.02 -22.31 -49.84
N GLY A 903 47.12 -21.43 -50.31
CA GLY A 903 46.25 -20.60 -49.48
C GLY A 903 46.94 -19.41 -48.82
N GLN A 904 48.21 -19.17 -49.13
CA GLN A 904 48.97 -18.04 -48.57
C GLN A 904 48.85 -16.77 -49.42
N ASN A 905 49.42 -15.66 -48.93
CA ASN A 905 49.62 -14.42 -49.68
C ASN A 905 48.36 -13.81 -50.33
N ARG A 906 47.23 -13.79 -49.61
CA ARG A 906 46.03 -13.08 -50.07
C ARG A 906 46.32 -11.58 -50.22
N VAL A 907 46.08 -11.03 -51.40
CA VAL A 907 46.26 -9.59 -51.70
C VAL A 907 45.12 -9.05 -52.57
N PRO A 908 44.68 -7.80 -52.40
CA PRO A 908 43.74 -7.17 -53.33
C PRO A 908 44.40 -6.98 -54.71
N VAL A 909 43.61 -7.12 -55.77
CA VAL A 909 44.12 -7.07 -57.16
C VAL A 909 43.25 -6.22 -58.08
N ASP A 910 43.90 -5.62 -59.07
CA ASP A 910 43.23 -5.05 -60.24
C ASP A 910 43.24 -6.08 -61.38
N LEU A 911 42.13 -6.15 -62.10
CA LEU A 911 41.96 -7.04 -63.24
C LEU A 911 41.90 -6.23 -64.53
N TYR A 912 42.65 -6.67 -65.54
CA TYR A 912 42.68 -6.04 -66.85
C TYR A 912 42.25 -7.03 -67.93
N TYR A 913 41.60 -6.56 -68.98
CA TYR A 913 41.20 -7.40 -70.10
C TYR A 913 41.42 -6.69 -71.44
N HIS A 914 41.28 -7.43 -72.54
CA HIS A 914 41.42 -6.89 -73.89
C HIS A 914 40.05 -6.81 -74.58
N THR A 915 39.77 -5.67 -75.21
CA THR A 915 38.70 -5.53 -76.22
C THR A 915 39.29 -5.70 -77.62
N LYS A 916 38.48 -5.56 -78.67
CA LYS A 916 39.02 -5.56 -80.05
C LYS A 916 39.75 -4.25 -80.36
N GLU A 917 39.40 -3.19 -79.65
CA GLU A 917 39.84 -1.81 -79.88
C GLU A 917 40.93 -1.36 -78.92
N GLN A 918 41.00 -1.92 -77.71
CA GLN A 918 41.91 -1.50 -76.63
C GLN A 918 42.50 -2.71 -75.88
N ASN A 919 43.80 -2.64 -75.59
CA ASN A 919 44.50 -3.61 -74.75
C ASN A 919 44.59 -3.08 -73.32
N PHE A 920 44.62 -3.99 -72.36
CA PHE A 920 44.72 -3.72 -70.93
C PHE A 920 43.72 -2.67 -70.42
N VAL A 921 42.42 -2.88 -70.67
CA VAL A 921 41.33 -2.10 -70.04
C VAL A 921 41.17 -2.60 -68.60
N GLN A 922 41.30 -1.70 -67.62
CA GLN A 922 41.11 -2.04 -66.21
C GLN A 922 39.62 -2.17 -65.90
N ILE A 923 39.21 -3.23 -65.21
CA ILE A 923 37.83 -3.38 -64.72
C ILE A 923 37.49 -2.21 -63.77
N GLY A 924 36.38 -1.53 -64.03
CA GLY A 924 35.90 -0.37 -63.25
C GLY A 924 36.62 0.96 -63.53
N SER A 925 37.47 1.02 -64.55
CA SER A 925 38.01 2.30 -65.06
C SER A 925 37.00 3.01 -65.97
N ASP A 926 37.25 4.29 -66.26
CA ASP A 926 36.45 5.06 -67.24
C ASP A 926 36.50 4.41 -68.64
N GLU A 927 37.56 3.64 -68.96
CA GLU A 927 37.68 2.88 -70.20
C GLU A 927 36.84 1.59 -70.22
N ASP A 928 36.35 1.10 -69.07
CA ASP A 928 35.53 -0.11 -68.98
C ASP A 928 34.07 0.13 -69.40
N GLN A 929 33.83 0.04 -70.71
CA GLN A 929 32.53 0.29 -71.32
C GLN A 929 31.72 -0.99 -71.61
N VAL A 930 32.18 -2.16 -71.14
CA VAL A 930 31.52 -3.44 -71.42
C VAL A 930 30.27 -3.60 -70.56
N GLN A 931 29.14 -3.77 -71.23
CA GLN A 931 27.85 -4.04 -70.59
C GLN A 931 27.53 -5.52 -70.54
N ARG A 932 26.98 -5.95 -69.40
CA ARG A 932 26.53 -7.31 -69.14
C ARG A 932 25.01 -7.39 -69.09
N TYR A 933 24.50 -8.56 -69.47
CA TYR A 933 23.08 -8.84 -69.48
C TYR A 933 22.76 -10.15 -68.78
N VAL A 934 21.59 -10.21 -68.16
CA VAL A 934 21.02 -11.43 -67.57
C VAL A 934 19.66 -11.68 -68.20
N ILE A 935 19.34 -12.96 -68.42
CA ILE A 935 18.02 -13.41 -68.84
C ILE A 935 17.39 -14.15 -67.65
N LEU A 936 16.17 -13.75 -67.24
CA LEU A 936 15.49 -14.33 -66.09
C LEU A 936 15.12 -15.79 -66.37
N ASN A 937 14.38 -16.07 -67.43
CA ASN A 937 13.93 -17.42 -67.79
C ASN A 937 14.90 -18.11 -68.75
N GLU A 938 16.18 -18.14 -68.35
CA GLU A 938 17.25 -18.85 -69.06
C GLU A 938 17.28 -20.33 -68.68
N ARG A 939 17.65 -21.19 -69.63
CA ARG A 939 17.56 -22.66 -69.53
C ARG A 939 18.14 -23.24 -68.24
N LEU A 940 19.26 -22.72 -67.75
CA LEU A 940 20.00 -23.28 -66.60
C LEU A 940 19.61 -22.69 -65.25
N ARG A 941 18.77 -21.66 -65.23
CA ARG A 941 18.34 -21.01 -63.98
C ARG A 941 17.19 -21.76 -63.30
N ASN A 942 16.40 -22.49 -64.08
CA ASN A 942 15.28 -23.31 -63.60
C ASN A 942 14.30 -22.51 -62.70
N VAL A 943 13.97 -21.27 -63.09
CA VAL A 943 12.97 -20.46 -62.39
C VAL A 943 11.62 -21.19 -62.43
N PRO A 944 10.99 -21.47 -61.28
CA PRO A 944 9.74 -22.22 -61.27
C PRO A 944 8.63 -21.49 -62.03
N ALA A 945 7.89 -22.19 -62.90
CA ALA A 945 6.83 -21.61 -63.71
C ALA A 945 5.77 -20.89 -62.86
N VAL A 946 5.39 -21.48 -61.72
CA VAL A 946 4.42 -20.90 -60.76
C VAL A 946 4.89 -19.53 -60.25
N GLN A 947 6.19 -19.33 -60.01
CA GLN A 947 6.69 -18.01 -59.57
C GLN A 947 6.57 -16.96 -60.69
N LEU A 948 6.78 -17.37 -61.96
CA LEU A 948 6.59 -16.48 -63.10
C LEU A 948 5.12 -16.13 -63.30
N GLU A 949 4.20 -17.09 -63.09
CA GLU A 949 2.75 -16.87 -63.09
C GLU A 949 2.33 -15.88 -62.00
N ASP A 950 2.76 -16.12 -60.77
CA ASP A 950 2.46 -15.29 -59.61
C ASP A 950 2.97 -13.85 -59.82
N THR A 951 4.18 -13.70 -60.38
CA THR A 951 4.78 -12.39 -60.68
C THR A 951 4.05 -11.66 -61.79
N ALA A 952 3.71 -12.35 -62.88
CA ALA A 952 2.94 -11.80 -63.98
C ALA A 952 1.54 -11.37 -63.51
N ARG A 953 0.91 -12.16 -62.65
CA ARG A 953 -0.40 -11.85 -62.10
C ARG A 953 -0.36 -10.60 -61.23
N TYR A 954 0.63 -10.45 -60.35
CA TYR A 954 0.81 -9.20 -59.61
C TYR A 954 1.00 -8.00 -60.54
N LYS A 955 1.91 -8.11 -61.52
CA LYS A 955 2.15 -7.04 -62.50
C LYS A 955 0.87 -6.64 -63.24
N TYR A 956 0.08 -7.61 -63.70
CA TYR A 956 -1.19 -7.34 -64.40
C TYR A 956 -2.15 -6.42 -63.63
N TYR A 957 -2.19 -6.53 -62.29
CA TYR A 957 -3.09 -5.73 -61.44
C TYR A 957 -2.46 -4.46 -60.86
N HIS A 958 -1.12 -4.38 -60.79
CA HIS A 958 -0.43 -3.28 -60.11
C HIS A 958 0.47 -2.43 -61.02
N ASP A 959 0.79 -2.89 -62.23
CA ASP A 959 1.55 -2.13 -63.22
C ASP A 959 0.61 -1.27 -64.08
N GLY A 960 0.59 0.04 -63.81
CA GLY A 960 -0.25 1.00 -64.53
C GLY A 960 0.07 1.16 -66.02
N SER A 961 1.18 0.60 -66.51
CA SER A 961 1.52 0.60 -67.94
C SER A 961 0.76 -0.47 -68.75
N ILE A 962 0.15 -1.44 -68.07
CA ILE A 962 -0.56 -2.54 -68.73
C ILE A 962 -2.01 -2.12 -69.02
N HIS A 963 -2.38 -2.11 -70.30
CA HIS A 963 -3.76 -1.90 -70.72
C HIS A 963 -4.59 -3.18 -70.52
N THR A 964 -5.09 -3.40 -69.31
CA THR A 964 -5.90 -4.57 -68.91
C THR A 964 -7.21 -4.73 -69.68
N GLU A 965 -7.66 -3.70 -70.40
CA GLU A 965 -8.80 -3.77 -71.34
C GLU A 965 -8.44 -4.46 -72.67
N MET A 966 -7.15 -4.53 -73.02
CA MET A 966 -6.67 -5.04 -74.33
C MET A 966 -6.06 -6.44 -74.25
N ILE A 967 -5.68 -6.92 -73.06
CA ILE A 967 -5.08 -8.23 -72.84
C ILE A 967 -5.69 -8.87 -71.60
N THR A 968 -6.03 -10.16 -71.68
CA THR A 968 -6.52 -10.91 -70.51
C THR A 968 -5.35 -11.32 -69.61
N GLU A 969 -5.62 -11.56 -68.32
CA GLU A 969 -4.62 -12.03 -67.37
C GLU A 969 -3.84 -13.25 -67.89
N ASN A 970 -4.54 -14.31 -68.37
CA ASN A 970 -3.90 -15.51 -68.93
C ASN A 970 -3.04 -15.22 -70.18
N ALA A 971 -3.44 -14.26 -71.01
CA ALA A 971 -2.66 -13.86 -72.18
C ALA A 971 -1.40 -13.10 -71.75
N TYR A 972 -1.51 -12.22 -70.74
CA TYR A 972 -0.36 -11.52 -70.16
C TYR A 972 0.61 -12.48 -69.47
N GLN A 973 0.11 -13.45 -68.68
CA GLN A 973 0.96 -14.47 -68.05
C GLN A 973 1.77 -15.26 -69.10
N ASN A 974 1.12 -15.71 -70.19
CA ASN A 974 1.81 -16.39 -71.29
C ASN A 974 2.85 -15.49 -71.97
N TYR A 975 2.52 -14.22 -72.23
CA TYR A 975 3.45 -13.24 -72.80
C TYR A 975 4.66 -13.01 -71.87
N TYR A 976 4.41 -12.87 -70.57
CA TYR A 976 5.46 -12.68 -69.57
C TYR A 976 6.44 -13.86 -69.58
N GLN A 977 5.94 -15.09 -69.49
CA GLN A 977 6.76 -16.30 -69.46
C GLN A 977 7.52 -16.59 -70.76
N THR A 978 6.90 -16.36 -71.92
CA THR A 978 7.47 -16.77 -73.22
C THR A 978 8.28 -15.68 -73.90
N VAL A 979 8.02 -14.41 -73.58
CA VAL A 979 8.65 -13.25 -74.23
C VAL A 979 9.39 -12.39 -73.22
N SER A 980 8.70 -11.78 -72.24
CA SER A 980 9.30 -10.77 -71.36
C SER A 980 10.48 -11.33 -70.56
N THR A 981 10.30 -12.47 -69.92
CA THR A 981 11.34 -13.12 -69.08
C THR A 981 12.50 -13.71 -69.88
N LYS A 982 12.40 -13.77 -71.22
CA LYS A 982 13.48 -14.20 -72.13
C LYS A 982 14.25 -13.04 -72.75
N MET A 983 13.88 -11.80 -72.44
CA MET A 983 14.62 -10.62 -72.91
C MET A 983 15.92 -10.43 -72.13
N LYS A 984 16.92 -9.86 -72.80
CA LYS A 984 18.19 -9.46 -72.16
C LYS A 984 17.94 -8.26 -71.27
N THR A 985 18.23 -8.40 -69.98
CA THR A 985 18.15 -7.32 -68.99
C THR A 985 19.55 -6.80 -68.72
N LEU A 986 19.76 -5.49 -68.88
CA LEU A 986 21.04 -4.84 -68.59
C LEU A 986 21.29 -4.84 -67.07
N VAL A 987 22.47 -5.28 -66.64
CA VAL A 987 22.83 -5.34 -65.21
C VAL A 987 24.08 -4.56 -64.84
N GLY A 988 24.73 -3.86 -65.77
CA GLY A 988 25.98 -3.12 -65.49
C GLY A 988 27.23 -3.84 -65.99
N GLY A 989 28.37 -3.55 -65.34
CA GLY A 989 29.72 -3.99 -65.73
C GLY A 989 30.26 -5.14 -64.88
N TRP A 990 31.58 -5.24 -64.77
CA TRP A 990 32.24 -6.20 -63.86
C TRP A 990 32.45 -5.66 -62.45
N ASP A 991 32.59 -4.35 -62.30
CA ASP A 991 32.85 -3.61 -61.05
C ASP A 991 31.57 -3.20 -60.31
N LEU A 992 30.45 -3.13 -61.02
CA LEU A 992 29.15 -2.77 -60.44
C LEU A 992 28.02 -3.48 -61.18
N LEU A 993 27.18 -4.17 -60.42
CA LEU A 993 25.92 -4.72 -60.92
C LEU A 993 24.71 -4.09 -60.26
N MET A 994 23.69 -3.86 -61.07
CA MET A 994 22.35 -3.48 -60.63
C MET A 994 21.38 -4.55 -61.13
N LEU A 995 20.77 -5.31 -60.21
CA LEU A 995 19.68 -6.22 -60.54
C LEU A 995 18.36 -5.45 -60.47
N PRO A 996 17.70 -5.16 -61.60
CA PRO A 996 16.44 -4.43 -61.62
C PRO A 996 15.23 -5.37 -61.48
N GLU A 997 14.03 -4.82 -61.43
CA GLU A 997 12.78 -5.57 -61.23
C GLU A 997 12.53 -6.71 -62.25
N GLN A 998 13.11 -6.66 -63.46
CA GLN A 998 12.97 -7.70 -64.48
C GLN A 998 13.67 -9.01 -64.08
N LEU A 999 14.56 -8.97 -63.07
CA LEU A 999 15.27 -10.13 -62.52
C LEU A 999 14.72 -10.59 -61.17
N ARG A 1000 13.49 -10.16 -60.83
CA ARG A 1000 12.80 -10.46 -59.58
C ARG A 1000 11.55 -11.31 -59.83
N THR A 1001 11.27 -12.25 -58.93
CA THR A 1001 9.99 -12.95 -58.84
C THR A 1001 9.38 -12.81 -57.44
N PHE A 1002 8.08 -13.05 -57.32
CA PHE A 1002 7.33 -13.00 -56.07
C PHE A 1002 7.02 -14.40 -55.54
N ILE A 1003 7.30 -14.64 -54.27
CA ILE A 1003 7.28 -15.97 -53.63
C ILE A 1003 6.64 -15.98 -52.24
N GLY A 1004 5.92 -14.92 -51.88
CA GLY A 1004 5.27 -14.79 -50.58
C GLY A 1004 4.10 -15.76 -50.36
N PRO A 1005 3.44 -15.69 -49.19
CA PRO A 1005 2.32 -16.56 -48.88
C PRO A 1005 1.14 -16.32 -49.82
N LYS A 1006 0.46 -17.40 -50.21
CA LYS A 1006 -0.76 -17.40 -51.05
C LYS A 1006 -1.96 -18.05 -50.36
N THR A 1007 -1.71 -18.69 -49.23
CA THR A 1007 -2.69 -19.43 -48.43
C THR A 1007 -2.60 -18.96 -46.98
N ASN A 1008 -3.65 -19.21 -46.19
CA ASN A 1008 -3.73 -18.80 -44.79
C ASN A 1008 -3.64 -17.27 -44.58
N ILE A 1009 -4.07 -16.50 -45.58
CA ILE A 1009 -4.24 -15.04 -45.45
C ILE A 1009 -5.67 -14.79 -44.98
N PRO A 1010 -5.88 -14.22 -43.78
CA PRO A 1010 -7.21 -13.92 -43.26
C PRO A 1010 -7.95 -12.94 -44.18
N THR A 1011 -9.27 -13.12 -44.33
CA THR A 1011 -10.10 -12.24 -45.17
C THR A 1011 -10.17 -10.80 -44.66
N SER A 1012 -9.87 -10.59 -43.37
CA SER A 1012 -9.82 -9.28 -42.72
C SER A 1012 -8.42 -8.67 -42.69
N ALA A 1013 -7.44 -9.27 -43.37
CA ALA A 1013 -6.08 -8.72 -43.43
C ALA A 1013 -6.05 -7.39 -44.19
N SER A 1014 -5.09 -6.54 -43.82
CA SER A 1014 -4.79 -5.27 -44.50
C SER A 1014 -4.36 -5.45 -45.95
N SER A 1015 -3.87 -6.64 -46.32
CA SER A 1015 -3.34 -6.98 -47.63
C SER A 1015 -4.11 -8.10 -48.30
N ASP A 1016 -4.27 -8.00 -49.63
CA ASP A 1016 -4.79 -9.09 -50.45
C ASP A 1016 -3.72 -10.16 -50.76
N VAL A 1017 -4.15 -11.24 -51.42
CA VAL A 1017 -3.28 -12.36 -51.79
C VAL A 1017 -2.14 -11.94 -52.72
N LEU A 1018 -2.35 -10.95 -53.59
CA LEU A 1018 -1.32 -10.47 -54.52
C LEU A 1018 -0.25 -9.67 -53.79
N ARG A 1019 -0.66 -8.75 -52.92
CA ARG A 1019 0.25 -7.96 -52.08
C ARG A 1019 1.04 -8.84 -51.11
N ALA A 1020 0.39 -9.81 -50.47
CA ALA A 1020 1.06 -10.77 -49.59
C ALA A 1020 2.09 -11.63 -50.35
N ASN A 1021 1.74 -12.13 -51.54
CA ASN A 1021 2.68 -12.84 -52.39
C ASN A 1021 3.87 -11.98 -52.82
N ALA A 1022 3.64 -10.70 -53.10
CA ALA A 1022 4.70 -9.75 -53.45
C ALA A 1022 5.59 -9.32 -52.28
N SER A 1023 5.31 -9.74 -51.05
CA SER A 1023 6.07 -9.33 -49.85
C SER A 1023 7.38 -10.07 -49.66
N ILE A 1024 7.57 -11.20 -50.33
CA ILE A 1024 8.84 -11.92 -50.41
C ILE A 1024 9.23 -12.00 -51.87
N GLN A 1025 10.44 -11.56 -52.18
CA GLN A 1025 10.95 -11.50 -53.54
C GLN A 1025 12.20 -12.34 -53.66
N GLN A 1026 12.37 -13.01 -54.80
CA GLN A 1026 13.57 -13.74 -55.15
C GLN A 1026 14.26 -13.04 -56.31
N TRP A 1027 15.56 -12.77 -56.15
CA TRP A 1027 16.38 -12.03 -57.10
C TRP A 1027 17.36 -12.96 -57.79
N TYR A 1028 17.53 -12.79 -59.09
CA TYR A 1028 18.34 -13.68 -59.91
C TYR A 1028 19.48 -12.94 -60.59
N GLY A 1029 20.70 -13.44 -60.38
CA GLY A 1029 21.90 -12.87 -60.97
C GLY A 1029 22.76 -13.87 -61.73
N GLU A 1030 23.71 -13.34 -62.48
CA GLU A 1030 24.76 -14.10 -63.16
C GLU A 1030 26.03 -13.26 -63.19
N TYR A 1031 27.17 -13.89 -62.88
CA TYR A 1031 28.45 -13.21 -62.89
C TYR A 1031 29.56 -14.11 -63.41
N SER A 1032 30.60 -13.49 -63.95
CA SER A 1032 31.81 -14.14 -64.48
C SER A 1032 32.94 -13.13 -64.57
N LEU A 1033 34.18 -13.60 -64.49
CA LEU A 1033 35.33 -12.79 -64.91
C LEU A 1033 35.48 -12.82 -66.45
N PRO A 1034 36.22 -11.87 -67.05
CA PRO A 1034 36.68 -11.99 -68.44
C PRO A 1034 37.36 -13.34 -68.69
N ALA A 1035 37.38 -13.82 -69.94
CA ALA A 1035 37.94 -15.14 -70.24
C ALA A 1035 39.43 -15.27 -69.94
N GLU A 1036 40.22 -14.23 -70.22
CA GLU A 1036 41.66 -14.18 -69.95
C GLU A 1036 41.99 -12.83 -69.28
N PRO A 1037 41.73 -12.69 -67.97
CA PRO A 1037 42.06 -11.47 -67.26
C PRO A 1037 43.55 -11.46 -66.89
N TYR A 1038 44.17 -10.29 -66.96
CA TYR A 1038 45.50 -10.04 -66.42
C TYR A 1038 45.37 -9.55 -64.99
N VAL A 1039 45.96 -10.27 -64.05
CA VAL A 1039 45.85 -10.01 -62.62
C VAL A 1039 47.09 -9.31 -62.12
N VAL A 1040 46.96 -8.15 -61.49
CA VAL A 1040 48.09 -7.41 -60.89
C VAL A 1040 47.74 -6.95 -59.48
N LYS A 1041 48.73 -6.70 -58.62
CA LYS A 1041 48.46 -6.13 -57.30
C LYS A 1041 47.75 -4.79 -57.45
N GLN A 1042 46.75 -4.54 -56.61
CA GLN A 1042 45.95 -3.32 -56.67
C GLN A 1042 46.84 -2.06 -56.62
N GLY A 1043 46.54 -1.06 -57.46
CA GLY A 1043 47.29 0.19 -57.57
C GLY A 1043 48.58 0.09 -58.39
N THR A 1044 48.87 -1.06 -59.00
CA THR A 1044 50.05 -1.21 -59.88
C THR A 1044 49.86 -0.39 -61.15
N ASN A 1045 50.73 0.58 -61.40
CA ASN A 1045 50.74 1.35 -62.65
C ASN A 1045 51.37 0.52 -63.79
N ILE A 1046 50.52 -0.19 -64.54
CA ILE A 1046 50.96 -1.06 -65.64
C ILE A 1046 51.60 -0.29 -66.80
N ALA A 1047 51.19 0.95 -67.06
CA ALA A 1047 51.73 1.78 -68.12
C ALA A 1047 53.17 2.21 -67.83
N GLU A 1048 53.45 2.59 -66.58
CA GLU A 1048 54.79 2.93 -66.12
C GLU A 1048 55.70 1.69 -66.07
N TYR A 1049 55.16 0.53 -65.67
CA TYR A 1049 55.88 -0.73 -65.73
C TYR A 1049 56.26 -1.09 -67.18
N ALA A 1050 55.32 -1.00 -68.12
CA ALA A 1050 55.54 -1.24 -69.55
C ALA A 1050 56.65 -0.33 -70.10
N ARG A 1051 56.60 0.97 -69.75
CA ARG A 1051 57.57 1.98 -70.18
C ARG A 1051 58.98 1.67 -69.68
N THR A 1052 59.11 1.15 -68.46
CA THR A 1052 60.41 0.89 -67.81
C THR A 1052 60.99 -0.49 -68.10
N ASN A 1053 60.17 -1.46 -68.55
CA ASN A 1053 60.57 -2.85 -68.77
C ASN A 1053 60.50 -3.31 -70.24
N GLY A 1054 60.38 -2.39 -71.20
CA GLY A 1054 60.46 -2.71 -72.63
C GLY A 1054 59.17 -3.28 -73.24
N GLY A 1055 58.02 -3.00 -72.64
CA GLY A 1055 56.70 -3.47 -73.06
C GLY A 1055 56.04 -4.41 -72.06
N LEU A 1056 54.84 -4.89 -72.42
CA LEU A 1056 54.10 -5.91 -71.68
C LEU A 1056 53.75 -7.06 -72.63
N ASP A 1057 54.04 -8.28 -72.19
CA ASP A 1057 53.50 -9.50 -72.77
C ASP A 1057 52.87 -10.39 -71.68
N LYS A 1058 52.15 -11.44 -72.09
CA LYS A 1058 51.44 -12.34 -71.17
C LYS A 1058 52.30 -13.06 -70.13
N ASN A 1059 53.62 -13.10 -70.30
CA ASN A 1059 54.56 -13.73 -69.39
C ASN A 1059 55.27 -12.71 -68.50
N SER A 1060 54.86 -11.43 -68.53
CA SER A 1060 55.50 -10.38 -67.74
C SER A 1060 55.41 -10.69 -66.24
N PRO A 1061 56.51 -10.55 -65.47
CA PRO A 1061 56.55 -10.97 -64.05
C PRO A 1061 55.57 -10.26 -63.11
N LEU A 1062 54.97 -9.14 -63.53
CA LEU A 1062 53.97 -8.45 -62.71
C LEU A 1062 52.63 -9.21 -62.62
N PHE A 1063 52.34 -10.09 -63.59
CA PHE A 1063 51.06 -10.78 -63.67
C PHE A 1063 51.03 -11.96 -62.71
N LEU A 1064 50.00 -12.00 -61.86
CA LEU A 1064 49.81 -13.06 -60.87
C LEU A 1064 49.06 -14.23 -61.52
N THR A 1065 49.77 -15.31 -61.84
CA THR A 1065 49.20 -16.46 -62.55
C THR A 1065 49.12 -17.73 -61.70
N ASP A 1066 49.99 -17.93 -60.71
CA ASP A 1066 50.05 -19.17 -59.92
C ASP A 1066 49.16 -19.12 -58.66
N GLY A 1067 47.85 -19.17 -58.85
CA GLY A 1067 46.90 -19.03 -57.75
C GLY A 1067 45.45 -18.97 -58.20
N TYR A 1068 44.63 -18.38 -57.34
CA TYR A 1068 43.20 -18.19 -57.56
C TYR A 1068 42.83 -16.71 -57.45
N ILE A 1069 41.91 -16.27 -58.30
CA ILE A 1069 41.22 -14.98 -58.19
C ILE A 1069 39.95 -15.21 -57.38
N ILE A 1070 39.83 -14.56 -56.23
CA ILE A 1070 38.63 -14.60 -55.38
C ILE A 1070 37.74 -13.45 -55.78
N VAL A 1071 36.47 -13.75 -56.05
CA VAL A 1071 35.41 -12.76 -56.24
C VAL A 1071 34.67 -12.59 -54.92
N ASN A 1072 34.64 -11.36 -54.42
CA ASN A 1072 33.95 -10.96 -53.20
C ASN A 1072 32.79 -10.03 -53.53
N PHE A 1073 31.60 -10.25 -52.98
CA PHE A 1073 30.39 -9.46 -53.24
C PHE A 1073 29.96 -8.67 -52.01
N ASN A 1074 29.77 -7.36 -52.16
CA ASN A 1074 28.92 -6.57 -51.27
C ASN A 1074 27.52 -6.43 -51.87
N LEU A 1075 26.46 -6.72 -51.10
CA LEU A 1075 25.06 -6.68 -51.54
C LEU A 1075 24.27 -5.65 -50.74
N GLU A 1076 23.56 -4.78 -51.45
CA GLU A 1076 22.77 -3.69 -50.89
C GLU A 1076 21.43 -3.58 -51.61
N SER A 1077 20.33 -3.43 -50.86
CA SER A 1077 19.02 -3.20 -51.45
C SER A 1077 18.79 -1.72 -51.74
N ILE A 1078 18.15 -1.44 -52.87
CA ILE A 1078 17.80 -0.09 -53.32
C ILE A 1078 16.27 -0.02 -53.40
N GLN A 1079 15.66 0.90 -52.66
CA GLN A 1079 14.23 1.20 -52.75
C GLN A 1079 14.00 2.50 -53.51
N ALA A 1080 12.96 2.53 -54.35
CA ALA A 1080 12.54 3.72 -55.10
C ALA A 1080 13.69 4.42 -55.86
N GLY A 1081 14.60 3.63 -56.45
CA GLY A 1081 15.72 4.14 -57.24
C GLY A 1081 16.81 4.91 -56.47
N LYS A 1082 16.77 4.95 -55.13
CA LYS A 1082 17.70 5.73 -54.29
C LYS A 1082 19.08 5.06 -54.14
N VAL A 1083 19.88 5.07 -55.20
CA VAL A 1083 21.23 4.45 -55.19
C VAL A 1083 22.22 5.09 -54.20
N GLY A 1084 22.03 6.37 -53.83
CA GLY A 1084 22.90 7.05 -52.87
C GLY A 1084 22.59 6.74 -51.40
N ASP A 1085 21.47 6.07 -51.14
CA ASP A 1085 20.93 5.79 -49.81
C ASP A 1085 20.37 4.35 -49.79
N PRO A 1086 21.24 3.33 -49.70
CA PRO A 1086 20.82 1.94 -49.73
C PRO A 1086 19.92 1.61 -48.53
N HIS A 1087 18.87 0.82 -48.75
CA HIS A 1087 17.90 0.53 -47.69
C HIS A 1087 18.43 -0.50 -46.68
N LEU A 1088 18.82 -1.69 -47.15
CA LEU A 1088 19.39 -2.78 -46.33
C LEU A 1088 20.76 -3.22 -46.86
N GLN A 1089 21.63 -3.70 -45.97
CA GLN A 1089 22.94 -4.24 -46.33
C GLN A 1089 23.14 -5.65 -45.80
N TYR A 1090 23.80 -6.51 -46.61
CA TYR A 1090 24.07 -7.90 -46.23
C TYR A 1090 25.31 -8.03 -45.32
N ILE A 1091 26.35 -7.21 -45.54
CA ILE A 1091 27.64 -7.29 -44.81
C ILE A 1091 27.83 -6.10 -43.87
N HIS A 1092 27.66 -4.88 -44.39
CA HIS A 1092 28.11 -3.65 -43.71
C HIS A 1092 26.98 -2.87 -43.01
N ALA A 1093 25.89 -3.54 -42.63
CA ALA A 1093 24.88 -2.90 -41.80
C ALA A 1093 25.46 -2.63 -40.39
N PRO A 1094 25.16 -1.49 -39.74
CA PRO A 1094 25.83 -1.11 -38.48
C PRO A 1094 25.55 -2.03 -37.29
N LEU A 1095 24.38 -2.69 -37.26
CA LEU A 1095 23.92 -3.51 -36.14
C LEU A 1095 24.07 -5.01 -36.37
N MET A 1096 24.25 -5.47 -37.62
CA MET A 1096 24.28 -6.89 -37.92
C MET A 1096 24.99 -7.23 -39.24
N ASN A 1097 25.54 -8.44 -39.33
CA ASN A 1097 26.14 -9.00 -40.54
C ASN A 1097 25.44 -10.32 -40.89
N GLN A 1098 24.76 -10.35 -42.04
CA GLN A 1098 23.96 -11.50 -42.44
C GLN A 1098 24.83 -12.67 -42.91
N TRP A 1099 26.07 -12.43 -43.38
CA TRP A 1099 26.99 -13.52 -43.69
C TRP A 1099 27.34 -14.31 -42.44
N GLU A 1100 27.70 -13.61 -41.37
CA GLU A 1100 27.99 -14.23 -40.07
C GLU A 1100 26.76 -14.95 -39.50
N MET A 1101 25.57 -14.33 -39.58
CA MET A 1101 24.32 -14.92 -39.07
C MET A 1101 23.94 -16.23 -39.79
N GLU A 1102 24.21 -16.32 -41.10
CA GLU A 1102 23.99 -17.54 -41.89
C GLU A 1102 25.13 -18.58 -41.73
N GLY A 1103 26.12 -18.29 -40.88
CA GLY A 1103 27.20 -19.21 -40.52
C GLY A 1103 28.31 -19.25 -41.56
N TYR A 1104 28.65 -18.11 -42.17
CA TYR A 1104 29.79 -17.99 -43.08
C TYR A 1104 31.11 -18.32 -42.37
N GLN A 1105 32.03 -18.98 -43.08
CA GLN A 1105 33.28 -19.43 -42.51
C GLN A 1105 34.44 -18.50 -42.92
N ASN A 1106 35.16 -17.96 -41.94
CA ASN A 1106 36.34 -17.14 -42.20
C ASN A 1106 37.62 -17.94 -42.50
N ARG A 1107 37.57 -19.27 -42.34
CA ARG A 1107 38.69 -20.16 -42.62
C ARG A 1107 38.22 -21.51 -43.11
N VAL A 1108 38.82 -21.95 -44.20
CA VAL A 1108 38.46 -23.20 -44.86
C VAL A 1108 39.68 -23.97 -45.34
N PHE A 1109 39.51 -25.25 -45.62
CA PHE A 1109 40.58 -26.13 -46.11
C PHE A 1109 40.26 -26.67 -47.50
N ASP A 1110 41.31 -26.83 -48.32
CA ASP A 1110 41.21 -27.63 -49.55
C ASP A 1110 41.34 -29.14 -49.25
N ALA A 1111 41.29 -29.96 -50.31
CA ALA A 1111 41.44 -31.41 -50.19
C ALA A 1111 42.85 -31.89 -49.82
N TYR A 1112 43.85 -30.99 -49.84
CA TYR A 1112 45.23 -31.27 -49.46
C TYR A 1112 45.58 -30.75 -48.05
N GLY A 1113 44.64 -30.09 -47.38
CA GLY A 1113 44.83 -29.52 -46.04
C GLY A 1113 45.43 -28.12 -46.03
N HIS A 1114 45.56 -27.45 -47.18
CA HIS A 1114 45.94 -26.04 -47.22
C HIS A 1114 44.80 -25.18 -46.68
N ALA A 1115 45.13 -24.24 -45.80
CA ALA A 1115 44.18 -23.34 -45.19
C ALA A 1115 44.04 -22.05 -46.00
N PHE A 1116 42.80 -21.65 -46.29
CA PHE A 1116 42.46 -20.40 -46.95
C PHE A 1116 41.73 -19.48 -45.96
N THR A 1117 42.17 -18.23 -45.87
CA THR A 1117 41.51 -17.18 -45.09
C THR A 1117 40.51 -16.43 -45.96
N LEU A 1118 39.26 -16.39 -45.50
CA LEU A 1118 38.14 -15.79 -46.20
C LEU A 1118 37.71 -14.48 -45.55
N LEU A 1119 37.10 -13.61 -46.35
CA LEU A 1119 36.40 -12.41 -45.93
C LEU A 1119 34.92 -12.58 -46.27
N ASP A 1120 34.05 -11.98 -45.47
CA ASP A 1120 32.62 -11.98 -45.74
C ASP A 1120 32.37 -11.44 -47.15
N GLY A 1121 31.50 -12.15 -47.88
CA GLY A 1121 31.25 -11.89 -49.29
C GLY A 1121 32.13 -12.68 -50.26
N ASP A 1122 33.17 -13.43 -49.84
CA ASP A 1122 33.91 -14.29 -50.79
C ASP A 1122 32.98 -15.41 -51.29
N ILE A 1123 32.70 -15.44 -52.59
CA ILE A 1123 31.70 -16.35 -53.17
C ILE A 1123 32.28 -17.40 -54.11
N VAL A 1124 33.37 -17.11 -54.80
CA VAL A 1124 33.92 -17.98 -55.85
C VAL A 1124 35.42 -17.76 -56.01
N PHE A 1125 36.14 -18.87 -56.20
CA PHE A 1125 37.54 -18.91 -56.61
C PHE A 1125 37.61 -19.27 -58.10
N TYR A 1126 38.28 -18.42 -58.87
CA TYR A 1126 38.63 -18.66 -60.27
C TYR A 1126 40.10 -19.05 -60.40
N HIS A 1127 40.43 -20.00 -61.26
CA HIS A 1127 41.82 -20.27 -61.64
C HIS A 1127 42.44 -19.03 -62.30
N ALA A 1128 43.59 -18.57 -61.81
CA ALA A 1128 44.33 -17.48 -62.45
C ALA A 1128 45.12 -17.94 -63.69
N ASP A 1129 45.36 -19.25 -63.84
CA ASP A 1129 46.14 -19.88 -64.91
C ASP A 1129 45.29 -20.66 -65.93
N ARG A 1130 43.96 -20.69 -65.80
CA ARG A 1130 43.07 -21.46 -66.69
C ARG A 1130 41.88 -20.63 -67.16
N SER A 1131 41.56 -20.77 -68.43
CA SER A 1131 40.52 -20.02 -69.12
C SER A 1131 39.47 -20.96 -69.72
N SER A 1132 38.24 -20.46 -69.87
CA SER A 1132 37.24 -21.12 -70.71
C SER A 1132 37.70 -21.29 -72.17
N ARG A 1133 38.64 -20.47 -72.66
CA ARG A 1133 39.23 -20.64 -73.99
C ARG A 1133 40.04 -21.93 -74.15
N ASP A 1134 40.59 -22.47 -73.06
CA ASP A 1134 41.35 -23.72 -73.07
C ASP A 1134 40.46 -24.89 -73.52
N ASP A 1135 39.18 -24.85 -73.16
CA ASP A 1135 38.20 -25.89 -73.46
C ASP A 1135 37.66 -25.81 -74.89
N PHE A 1136 37.84 -24.69 -75.60
CA PHE A 1136 37.42 -24.46 -76.99
C PHE A 1136 38.58 -24.31 -77.97
N SER A 1137 39.78 -24.73 -77.56
CA SER A 1137 40.95 -24.80 -78.43
C SER A 1137 40.81 -25.96 -79.43
N PRO A 1138 41.20 -25.79 -80.71
CA PRO A 1138 41.11 -26.84 -81.73
C PRO A 1138 41.95 -28.09 -81.44
N GLN A 1139 42.75 -28.10 -80.37
CA GLN A 1139 43.55 -29.25 -79.93
C GLN A 1139 42.84 -30.13 -78.88
N VAL A 1140 41.63 -29.75 -78.44
CA VAL A 1140 40.81 -30.54 -77.52
C VAL A 1140 39.72 -31.27 -78.33
N PRO A 1141 39.58 -32.61 -78.23
CA PRO A 1141 38.46 -33.31 -78.86
C PRO A 1141 37.16 -32.91 -78.16
N HIS A 1142 36.25 -32.31 -78.91
CA HIS A 1142 34.92 -31.92 -78.47
C HIS A 1142 33.88 -33.04 -78.61
#